data_AF-A0A8J6ZC57-F1
#
_entry.id   AF-A0A8J6ZC57-F1
#
_cell.length_a   1.000
_cell.length_b   1.000
_cell.length_c   1.000
_cell.angle_alpha   90.00
_cell.angle_beta   90.00
_cell.angle_gamma   90.00
#
_symmetry.space_group_name_H-M   'P 1'
#
loop_
_entity.id
_entity.type
_entity.pdbx_description
1 polymer ?
#
loop_
_entity_poly.entity_id
_entity_poly.type
_entity_poly.pdbx_seq_one_letter_code
_entity_poly.pdbx_strand_id
1 'polypeptide(L)'
;MRKQKFLLLIVGLSLGLSVLIGYINPQKVFGQIPLPDDATLITRRRAEVAANFEVAAPTRPLRPVERVRRDTFGDVGMTPVKTLAQLDRLFYPSVPNSVRERILEGSEFFTTPNVVEEGFGSMAMQTRCAGCHLNSVESVPNEGLLTGISNVSRAGRTVPTNFSFTSGDTRVNGGRAPGMRLDPVEPDGTVDLNRLSLRTNPELNELDGVNSTGRTAAFTVMGDFSPSTNYFDALNNVVNPISGIAQNFGGFLQHVRPPSAQLRDKFGLDCKPDAIPSIAEDRNLVGFNPTTGISELGFRRGITELAGPPYIGRGLIEAIPNQDIINAVDTNDTRGDNSSIKTGLLQCIGDCITGQVNMIPSNIPPSQLVSRQDERLATGVGRFGLRANGSEMLQFILGGMFGSLSMTNVFSPLEQNIANPAIAPYNSGCRNEIADGPAPADFELPVSTPFSERNFLRATAPPEFGRNLLAVLRSKDPSRPLPGNNPAARVQRGAQLFGVDLVAFANRMIANKMPSGGDGLDPNAINQSDRMVGCVNCHIPVQRTGQSPAAGDPSLGPDGQALVDALSYRWAPLFSDIIIHRGPTIDAERFAPTPRDPILVSRAEVVRPGQAGQGAGGSNAATFTTYDLTRNLSSDSFTNQQGTAKGDQFRTAPLVGIGRSGPPFLHDARVFLSTLNRDTTPAGTVTTNSEVTNAPLVVRNVDNALLAAIELHDLPAPDDSKTSTLPGGGCPVPPGGKVVNKIGNVVDYGPSPKDVICPPYSSPLSTTHRGEAREVMARFRSLTPNDQQAIVDFLREL
;
A
#
# COMPACT_ATOMS: atom_id res chain seq x y z
N MET A 1 71.83 12.60 -8.38
CA MET A 1 71.03 13.71 -8.97
C MET A 1 70.02 13.28 -10.04
N ARG A 2 70.35 12.48 -11.07
CA ARG A 2 69.38 12.10 -12.14
C ARG A 2 68.13 11.34 -11.63
N LYS A 3 68.29 10.41 -10.68
CA LYS A 3 67.17 9.67 -10.07
C LYS A 3 66.23 10.54 -9.22
N GLN A 4 66.77 11.52 -8.49
CA GLN A 4 65.96 12.50 -7.73
C GLN A 4 65.16 13.43 -8.63
N LYS A 5 65.74 13.87 -9.76
CA LYS A 5 65.01 14.69 -10.75
C LYS A 5 63.85 13.93 -11.39
N PHE A 6 64.02 12.62 -11.64
CA PHE A 6 62.96 11.78 -12.18
C PHE A 6 61.83 11.53 -11.17
N LEU A 7 62.18 11.32 -9.89
CA LEU A 7 61.20 11.16 -8.81
C LEU A 7 60.38 12.44 -8.59
N LEU A 8 61.02 13.61 -8.59
CA LEU A 8 60.35 14.92 -8.48
C LEU A 8 59.43 15.21 -9.67
N LEU A 9 59.80 14.78 -10.88
CA LEU A 9 58.96 14.92 -12.07
C LEU A 9 57.70 14.04 -11.99
N ILE A 10 57.84 12.79 -11.53
CA ILE A 10 56.71 11.88 -11.33
C ILE A 10 55.78 12.44 -10.24
N VAL A 11 56.31 12.85 -9.09
CA VAL A 11 55.51 13.44 -8.00
C VAL A 11 54.83 14.73 -8.47
N GLY A 12 55.52 15.59 -9.22
CA GLY A 12 54.95 16.82 -9.77
C GLY A 12 53.84 16.56 -10.80
N LEU A 13 54.00 15.56 -11.66
CA LEU A 13 52.97 15.15 -12.63
C LEU A 13 51.78 14.48 -11.94
N SER A 14 52.02 13.64 -10.93
CA SER A 14 50.96 13.02 -10.13
C SER A 14 50.18 14.07 -9.35
N LEU A 15 50.86 15.02 -8.70
CA LEU A 15 50.21 16.11 -7.95
C LEU A 15 49.46 17.06 -8.90
N GLY A 16 50.05 17.41 -10.04
CA GLY A 16 49.41 18.23 -11.07
C GLY A 16 48.18 17.54 -11.66
N LEU A 17 48.23 16.23 -11.91
CA LEU A 17 47.09 15.44 -12.38
C LEU A 17 46.02 15.31 -11.29
N SER A 18 46.38 15.12 -10.03
CA SER A 18 45.43 15.09 -8.90
C SER A 18 44.74 16.45 -8.67
N VAL A 19 45.47 17.56 -8.79
CA VAL A 19 44.90 18.92 -8.72
C VAL A 19 44.03 19.21 -9.93
N LEU A 20 44.45 18.80 -11.13
CA LEU A 20 43.65 18.95 -12.35
C LEU A 20 42.37 18.09 -12.28
N ILE A 21 42.46 16.85 -11.79
CA ILE A 21 41.30 15.99 -11.54
C ILE A 21 40.41 16.60 -10.44
N GLY A 22 40.98 17.18 -9.38
CA GLY A 22 40.23 17.90 -8.35
C GLY A 22 39.66 19.24 -8.81
N TYR A 23 40.18 19.84 -9.89
CA TYR A 23 39.65 21.07 -10.47
C TYR A 23 38.59 20.79 -11.53
N ILE A 24 38.76 19.73 -12.34
CA ILE A 24 37.82 19.30 -13.38
C ILE A 24 36.67 18.48 -12.76
N ASN A 25 36.95 17.73 -11.70
CA ASN A 25 35.98 16.94 -10.92
C ASN A 25 36.15 17.19 -9.42
N PRO A 26 35.91 18.41 -8.91
CA PRO A 26 36.00 18.71 -7.47
C PRO A 26 35.14 17.78 -6.61
N GLN A 27 34.11 17.23 -7.23
CA GLN A 27 33.10 16.36 -6.63
C GLN A 27 33.59 14.92 -6.40
N LYS A 28 34.67 14.50 -7.07
CA LYS A 28 35.29 13.17 -6.88
C LYS A 28 36.42 13.16 -5.85
N VAL A 29 36.90 14.33 -5.42
CA VAL A 29 38.10 14.47 -4.58
C VAL A 29 37.77 14.90 -3.14
N PHE A 30 36.61 15.55 -2.90
CA PHE A 30 36.32 16.21 -1.61
C PHE A 30 35.05 15.74 -0.87
N GLY A 31 34.44 14.61 -1.23
CA GLY A 31 33.27 14.06 -0.53
C GLY A 31 31.94 14.33 -1.25
N GLN A 32 30.84 13.93 -0.61
CA GLN A 32 29.47 13.99 -1.16
C GLN A 32 29.14 15.37 -1.73
N ILE A 33 28.39 15.40 -2.83
CA ILE A 33 27.95 16.64 -3.46
C ILE A 33 27.00 17.37 -2.49
N PRO A 34 27.28 18.64 -2.12
CA PRO A 34 26.47 19.35 -1.14
C PRO A 34 25.03 19.50 -1.63
N LEU A 35 24.09 19.26 -0.72
CA LEU A 35 22.67 19.49 -0.93
C LEU A 35 22.37 20.99 -0.92
N PRO A 36 21.29 21.44 -1.60
CA PRO A 36 20.87 22.83 -1.52
C PRO A 36 20.51 23.21 -0.08
N ASP A 37 20.65 24.49 0.26
CA ASP A 37 20.20 25.02 1.54
C ASP A 37 18.67 25.06 1.66
N ASP A 38 18.18 25.13 2.90
CA ASP A 38 16.74 25.17 3.21
C ASP A 38 16.03 26.33 2.51
N ALA A 39 16.67 27.50 2.39
CA ALA A 39 16.08 28.66 1.72
C ALA A 39 15.81 28.39 0.23
N THR A 40 16.73 27.70 -0.45
CA THR A 40 16.60 27.28 -1.84
C THR A 40 15.48 26.25 -1.98
N LEU A 41 15.41 25.27 -1.08
CA LEU A 41 14.38 24.23 -1.11
C LEU A 41 12.98 24.77 -0.78
N ILE A 42 12.85 25.68 0.18
CA ILE A 42 11.61 26.40 0.49
C ILE A 42 11.17 27.24 -0.72
N THR A 43 12.10 27.94 -1.37
CA THR A 43 11.79 28.71 -2.59
C THR A 43 11.27 27.79 -3.71
N ARG A 44 11.94 26.65 -3.92
CA ARG A 44 11.47 25.62 -4.86
C ARG A 44 10.06 25.14 -4.49
N ARG A 45 9.81 24.88 -3.20
CA ARG A 45 8.51 24.42 -2.73
C ARG A 45 7.40 25.45 -3.00
N ARG A 46 7.64 26.72 -2.70
CA ARG A 46 6.68 27.81 -2.99
C ARG A 46 6.32 27.87 -4.48
N ALA A 47 7.30 27.69 -5.36
CA ALA A 47 7.06 27.65 -6.81
C ALA A 47 6.21 26.44 -7.24
N GLU A 48 6.50 25.24 -6.72
CA GLU A 48 5.70 24.03 -6.99
C GLU A 48 4.24 24.20 -6.55
N VAL A 49 4.02 24.80 -5.38
CA VAL A 49 2.68 25.05 -4.82
C VAL A 49 1.93 26.13 -5.62
N ALA A 50 2.62 27.18 -6.05
CA ALA A 50 2.02 28.24 -6.88
C ALA A 50 1.52 27.72 -8.24
N ALA A 51 2.17 26.71 -8.79
CA ALA A 51 1.77 26.05 -10.04
C ALA A 51 0.65 25.00 -9.87
N ASN A 52 0.13 24.78 -8.64
CA ASN A 52 -0.84 23.73 -8.30
C ASN A 52 -0.44 22.32 -8.78
N PHE A 53 0.85 22.09 -9.02
CA PHE A 53 1.39 20.81 -9.47
C PHE A 53 0.69 20.22 -10.72
N GLU A 54 0.49 21.06 -11.74
CA GLU A 54 -0.11 20.62 -13.00
C GLU A 54 0.89 19.86 -13.90
N VAL A 55 0.51 18.67 -14.36
CA VAL A 55 1.27 17.88 -15.34
C VAL A 55 0.54 17.87 -16.67
N ALA A 56 1.17 18.46 -17.69
CA ALA A 56 0.65 18.54 -19.04
C ALA A 56 0.73 17.19 -19.78
N ALA A 57 -0.18 17.01 -20.75
CA ALA A 57 -0.16 15.88 -21.66
C ALA A 57 1.13 15.83 -22.51
N PRO A 58 1.60 14.64 -22.92
CA PRO A 58 2.81 14.51 -23.72
C PRO A 58 2.64 15.14 -25.11
N THR A 59 3.63 15.95 -25.52
CA THR A 59 3.69 16.61 -26.84
C THR A 59 4.71 15.98 -27.79
N ARG A 60 5.30 14.85 -27.38
CA ARG A 60 6.35 14.14 -28.10
C ARG A 60 6.14 12.62 -28.02
N PRO A 61 6.73 11.83 -28.93
CA PRO A 61 6.60 10.38 -28.92
C PRO A 61 7.04 9.78 -27.57
N LEU A 62 6.26 8.82 -27.09
CA LEU A 62 6.52 8.11 -25.84
C LEU A 62 7.48 6.95 -26.07
N ARG A 63 8.31 6.65 -25.06
CA ARG A 63 9.19 5.48 -25.04
C ARG A 63 8.83 4.55 -23.88
N PRO A 64 9.07 3.23 -23.98
CA PRO A 64 8.89 2.35 -22.84
C PRO A 64 9.69 2.84 -21.63
N VAL A 65 9.13 2.68 -20.44
CA VAL A 65 9.86 2.95 -19.21
C VAL A 65 11.05 1.99 -19.06
N GLU A 66 12.15 2.51 -18.52
CA GLU A 66 13.30 1.70 -18.15
C GLU A 66 12.97 0.85 -16.91
N ARG A 67 13.50 -0.37 -16.87
CA ARG A 67 13.22 -1.36 -15.83
C ARG A 67 14.51 -1.94 -15.29
N VAL A 68 14.48 -2.33 -14.02
CA VAL A 68 15.60 -3.01 -13.36
C VAL A 68 15.47 -4.51 -13.57
N ARG A 69 16.60 -5.21 -13.71
CA ARG A 69 16.63 -6.67 -13.83
C ARG A 69 15.84 -7.36 -12.71
N ARG A 70 14.85 -8.17 -13.10
CA ARG A 70 13.90 -8.81 -12.16
C ARG A 70 14.56 -9.71 -11.12
N ASP A 71 15.62 -10.42 -11.50
CA ASP A 71 16.32 -11.39 -10.67
C ASP A 71 17.09 -10.75 -9.51
N THR A 72 17.60 -9.53 -9.71
CA THR A 72 18.32 -8.76 -8.69
C THR A 72 17.51 -7.62 -8.09
N PHE A 73 16.34 -7.31 -8.66
CA PHE A 73 15.51 -6.19 -8.23
C PHE A 73 15.18 -6.29 -6.74
N GLY A 74 15.25 -5.16 -6.03
CA GLY A 74 14.82 -5.04 -4.63
C GLY A 74 15.71 -5.72 -3.60
N ASP A 75 16.66 -6.57 -3.99
CA ASP A 75 17.55 -7.24 -3.05
C ASP A 75 18.66 -6.30 -2.57
N VAL A 76 18.42 -5.50 -1.53
CA VAL A 76 19.42 -4.52 -1.01
C VAL A 76 20.06 -4.93 0.31
N GLY A 77 19.88 -6.19 0.72
CA GLY A 77 20.41 -6.73 1.96
C GLY A 77 19.57 -6.35 3.18
N MET A 78 20.12 -6.57 4.37
CA MET A 78 19.42 -6.38 5.65
C MET A 78 19.80 -5.10 6.40
N THR A 79 20.87 -4.46 5.96
CA THR A 79 21.37 -3.20 6.52
C THR A 79 20.68 -2.02 5.84
N PRO A 80 20.61 -0.84 6.49
CA PRO A 80 20.20 0.38 5.81
C PRO A 80 20.96 0.61 4.49
N VAL A 81 20.30 1.27 3.54
CA VAL A 81 20.89 1.57 2.24
C VAL A 81 21.89 2.71 2.42
N LYS A 82 23.19 2.37 2.41
CA LYS A 82 24.30 3.32 2.67
C LYS A 82 25.30 3.42 1.53
N THR A 83 25.13 2.62 0.48
CA THR A 83 26.07 2.56 -0.65
C THR A 83 25.36 2.72 -1.99
N LEU A 84 26.05 3.33 -2.97
CA LEU A 84 25.51 3.49 -4.33
C LEU A 84 25.25 2.15 -5.02
N ALA A 85 26.04 1.11 -4.72
CA ALA A 85 25.88 -0.22 -5.30
C ALA A 85 24.55 -0.89 -4.91
N GLN A 86 24.03 -0.60 -3.71
CA GLN A 86 22.69 -1.07 -3.31
C GLN A 86 21.60 -0.42 -4.17
N LEU A 87 21.81 0.82 -4.64
CA LEU A 87 20.84 1.54 -5.47
C LEU A 87 20.72 0.99 -6.90
N ASP A 88 21.71 0.23 -7.41
CA ASP A 88 21.67 -0.38 -8.75
C ASP A 88 20.53 -1.40 -8.91
N ARG A 89 20.06 -1.96 -7.80
CA ARG A 89 18.98 -2.94 -7.74
C ARG A 89 17.60 -2.30 -7.57
N LEU A 90 17.54 -0.98 -7.43
CA LEU A 90 16.31 -0.21 -7.20
C LEU A 90 16.07 0.85 -8.27
N PHE A 91 17.13 1.50 -8.76
CA PHE A 91 17.00 2.71 -9.56
C PHE A 91 17.07 2.50 -11.06
N TYR A 92 16.55 3.46 -11.81
CA TYR A 92 16.67 3.51 -13.26
C TYR A 92 18.14 3.37 -13.70
N PRO A 93 18.46 2.44 -14.62
CA PRO A 93 19.83 2.20 -15.06
C PRO A 93 20.53 3.43 -15.68
N SER A 94 19.77 4.36 -16.26
CA SER A 94 20.30 5.60 -16.86
C SER A 94 20.67 6.68 -15.84
N VAL A 95 20.28 6.57 -14.58
CA VAL A 95 20.55 7.59 -13.55
C VAL A 95 22.02 7.54 -13.14
N PRO A 96 22.79 8.64 -13.32
CA PRO A 96 24.23 8.67 -13.05
C PRO A 96 24.54 8.73 -11.55
N ASN A 97 25.77 8.38 -11.18
CA ASN A 97 26.23 8.35 -9.78
C ASN A 97 26.10 9.70 -9.07
N SER A 98 26.30 10.82 -9.76
CA SER A 98 26.13 12.17 -9.21
C SER A 98 24.72 12.43 -8.69
N VAL A 99 23.70 11.89 -9.36
CA VAL A 99 22.31 11.93 -8.89
C VAL A 99 22.11 10.95 -7.73
N ARG A 100 22.67 9.73 -7.84
CA ARG A 100 22.57 8.70 -6.79
C ARG A 100 23.17 9.17 -5.45
N GLU A 101 24.29 9.86 -5.49
CA GLU A 101 24.97 10.43 -4.31
C GLU A 101 24.08 11.43 -3.56
N ARG A 102 23.32 12.27 -4.28
CA ARG A 102 22.39 13.24 -3.68
C ARG A 102 21.12 12.61 -3.12
N ILE A 103 20.73 11.45 -3.67
CA ILE A 103 19.55 10.71 -3.23
C ILE A 103 19.86 9.79 -2.03
N LEU A 104 21.15 9.52 -1.78
CA LEU A 104 21.58 8.60 -0.73
C LEU A 104 21.09 9.00 0.66
N GLU A 105 21.07 10.30 0.98
CA GLU A 105 20.49 10.84 2.23
C GLU A 105 19.05 10.35 2.42
N GLY A 106 18.23 10.49 1.37
CA GLY A 106 16.83 10.04 1.41
C GLY A 106 16.69 8.54 1.58
N SER A 107 17.56 7.75 0.95
CA SER A 107 17.55 6.30 1.11
C SER A 107 18.03 5.85 2.49
N GLU A 108 19.01 6.55 3.06
CA GLU A 108 19.53 6.28 4.40
C GLU A 108 18.48 6.65 5.44
N PHE A 109 17.87 7.84 5.35
CA PHE A 109 16.77 8.23 6.23
C PHE A 109 15.59 7.24 6.14
N PHE A 110 15.16 6.91 4.92
CA PHE A 110 14.05 5.98 4.70
C PHE A 110 14.30 4.63 5.38
N THR A 111 15.55 4.17 5.39
CA THR A 111 15.93 2.84 5.88
C THR A 111 16.61 2.81 7.24
N THR A 112 16.92 3.93 7.88
CA THR A 112 17.61 3.94 9.19
C THR A 112 16.61 3.98 10.33
N PRO A 113 16.69 3.07 11.33
CA PRO A 113 15.83 3.14 12.50
C PRO A 113 16.08 4.44 13.27
N ASN A 114 15.02 5.18 13.53
CA ASN A 114 15.03 6.36 14.38
C ASN A 114 14.76 5.93 15.83
N VAL A 115 15.43 6.56 16.80
CA VAL A 115 15.34 6.16 18.22
C VAL A 115 14.85 7.29 19.12
N VAL A 116 14.01 6.93 20.08
CA VAL A 116 13.35 7.85 21.02
C VAL A 116 14.38 8.65 21.83
N GLU A 117 15.55 8.07 22.04
CA GLU A 117 16.68 8.71 22.72
C GLU A 117 17.32 9.87 21.96
N GLU A 118 17.14 9.94 20.64
CA GLU A 118 17.66 11.01 19.77
C GLU A 118 16.63 12.13 19.55
N GLY A 119 15.54 12.14 20.32
CA GLY A 119 14.41 13.06 20.11
C GLY A 119 13.46 12.61 19.00
N PHE A 120 13.76 11.48 18.36
CA PHE A 120 12.98 10.93 17.26
C PHE A 120 12.10 9.76 17.71
N GLY A 121 10.82 9.72 17.36
CA GLY A 121 10.07 8.47 17.45
C GLY A 121 8.74 8.61 18.16
N SER A 122 7.71 8.26 17.41
CA SER A 122 6.34 8.40 17.79
C SER A 122 5.86 7.26 18.67
N MET A 123 4.92 7.64 19.52
CA MET A 123 3.57 7.09 19.65
C MET A 123 2.97 6.26 18.47
N ALA A 124 3.71 5.74 17.50
CA ALA A 124 3.20 4.90 16.42
C ALA A 124 4.03 3.62 16.24
N MET A 125 3.51 2.69 15.43
CA MET A 125 3.95 1.29 15.41
C MET A 125 5.38 1.04 14.88
N GLN A 126 6.06 2.04 14.30
CA GLN A 126 7.28 1.86 13.51
C GLN A 126 8.32 2.94 13.79
N THR A 127 9.60 2.56 13.72
CA THR A 127 10.73 3.47 13.98
C THR A 127 11.42 4.01 12.72
N ARG A 128 10.95 3.66 11.52
CA ARG A 128 11.47 4.19 10.24
C ARG A 128 10.42 4.09 9.14
N CYS A 129 10.54 4.88 8.07
CA CYS A 129 9.63 4.78 6.91
C CYS A 129 9.62 3.36 6.36
N ALA A 130 10.80 2.74 6.24
CA ALA A 130 10.95 1.35 5.83
C ALA A 130 10.37 0.34 6.82
N GLY A 131 9.98 0.70 8.05
CA GLY A 131 9.52 -0.22 9.10
C GLY A 131 8.31 -1.06 8.68
N CYS A 132 7.40 -0.44 7.92
CA CYS A 132 6.29 -1.12 7.22
C CYS A 132 6.71 -1.90 5.96
N HIS A 133 8.00 -1.95 5.63
CA HIS A 133 8.61 -2.51 4.42
C HIS A 133 9.81 -3.42 4.74
N LEU A 134 10.04 -3.77 6.01
CA LEU A 134 11.14 -4.65 6.42
C LEU A 134 10.76 -6.12 6.47
N ASN A 135 9.46 -6.43 6.28
CA ASN A 135 8.98 -7.77 6.59
C ASN A 135 9.19 -8.80 5.48
N SER A 136 10.04 -8.50 4.51
CA SER A 136 10.53 -9.48 3.54
C SER A 136 11.29 -10.63 4.22
N VAL A 137 11.80 -10.43 5.44
CA VAL A 137 12.41 -11.51 6.25
C VAL A 137 11.42 -12.63 6.60
N GLU A 138 10.13 -12.30 6.67
CA GLU A 138 9.05 -13.25 6.93
C GLU A 138 8.47 -13.82 5.62
N SER A 139 8.90 -13.32 4.46
CA SER A 139 8.41 -13.80 3.17
C SER A 139 8.73 -15.27 2.97
N VAL A 140 7.80 -15.96 2.31
CA VAL A 140 7.94 -17.39 2.04
C VAL A 140 9.05 -17.62 1.00
N PRO A 141 10.12 -18.37 1.33
CA PRO A 141 11.21 -18.63 0.39
C PRO A 141 10.73 -19.41 -0.83
N ASN A 142 11.44 -19.26 -1.96
CA ASN A 142 11.17 -19.96 -3.23
C ASN A 142 9.83 -19.64 -3.90
N GLU A 143 9.06 -18.67 -3.38
CA GLU A 143 7.82 -18.21 -4.01
C GLU A 143 8.04 -17.09 -5.05
N GLY A 144 9.30 -16.73 -5.31
CA GLY A 144 9.66 -15.60 -6.16
C GLY A 144 9.58 -14.25 -5.45
N LEU A 145 9.30 -14.24 -4.14
CA LEU A 145 9.25 -13.02 -3.32
C LEU A 145 10.65 -12.51 -2.95
N LEU A 146 10.73 -11.23 -2.58
CA LEU A 146 11.90 -10.65 -1.94
C LEU A 146 12.02 -11.16 -0.51
N THR A 147 13.21 -11.65 -0.15
CA THR A 147 13.52 -12.13 1.21
C THR A 147 14.48 -11.21 1.98
N GLY A 148 15.02 -10.18 1.32
CA GLY A 148 15.88 -9.15 1.93
C GLY A 148 15.14 -7.84 2.11
N ILE A 149 15.58 -6.98 3.03
CA ILE A 149 14.93 -5.69 3.37
C ILE A 149 14.89 -4.80 2.13
N SER A 150 13.73 -4.20 1.84
CA SER A 150 13.57 -3.35 0.65
C SER A 150 12.36 -2.43 0.70
N ASN A 151 12.51 -1.19 0.24
CA ASN A 151 11.42 -0.21 0.09
C ASN A 151 10.37 -0.61 -0.97
N VAL A 152 10.71 -1.58 -1.81
CA VAL A 152 9.80 -2.14 -2.82
C VAL A 152 9.14 -3.43 -2.35
N SER A 153 9.43 -3.90 -1.14
CA SER A 153 8.74 -5.02 -0.54
C SER A 153 7.44 -4.57 0.17
N ARG A 154 6.47 -5.48 0.22
CA ARG A 154 5.24 -5.34 1.00
C ARG A 154 5.46 -6.09 2.31
N ALA A 155 5.14 -5.45 3.43
CA ALA A 155 5.18 -6.14 4.71
C ALA A 155 4.12 -7.23 4.77
N GLY A 156 4.52 -8.50 4.82
CA GLY A 156 3.62 -9.59 5.21
C GLY A 156 3.21 -9.40 6.67
N ARG A 157 2.01 -8.93 6.96
CA ARG A 157 1.44 -9.10 8.30
C ARG A 157 1.52 -10.58 8.68
N THR A 158 1.91 -10.94 9.89
CA THR A 158 1.92 -12.36 10.30
C THR A 158 0.51 -12.83 10.62
N VAL A 159 -0.26 -12.06 11.39
CA VAL A 159 -1.59 -12.42 11.89
C VAL A 159 -2.51 -11.20 12.00
N PRO A 160 -3.84 -11.36 11.98
CA PRO A 160 -4.77 -10.25 12.22
C PRO A 160 -4.61 -9.65 13.63
N THR A 161 -4.93 -8.36 13.79
CA THR A 161 -4.88 -7.64 15.07
C THR A 161 -6.01 -8.14 15.94
N ASN A 162 -5.69 -8.40 17.20
CA ASN A 162 -6.71 -8.60 18.20
C ASN A 162 -7.11 -7.28 18.85
N PHE A 163 -8.28 -6.78 18.46
CA PHE A 163 -8.75 -5.48 18.90
C PHE A 163 -9.08 -5.47 20.38
N SER A 164 -9.53 -6.58 20.96
CA SER A 164 -9.77 -6.65 22.41
C SER A 164 -8.50 -6.44 23.26
N PHE A 165 -7.33 -6.82 22.74
CA PHE A 165 -6.05 -6.54 23.43
C PHE A 165 -5.49 -5.18 23.08
N THR A 166 -5.50 -4.79 21.81
CA THR A 166 -4.92 -3.51 21.39
C THR A 166 -5.71 -2.30 21.89
N SER A 167 -7.00 -2.46 22.17
CA SER A 167 -7.86 -1.39 22.70
C SER A 167 -8.03 -1.39 24.23
N GLY A 168 -7.93 -2.52 24.93
CA GLY A 168 -8.00 -2.55 26.40
C GLY A 168 -9.29 -1.96 27.01
N ASP A 169 -9.25 -1.59 28.29
CA ASP A 169 -10.33 -0.96 29.04
C ASP A 169 -9.95 0.49 29.41
N THR A 170 -10.75 1.46 28.98
CA THR A 170 -10.60 2.89 29.26
C THR A 170 -10.51 3.22 30.77
N ARG A 171 -11.07 2.37 31.64
CA ARG A 171 -11.24 2.63 33.08
C ARG A 171 -10.09 2.16 33.95
N VAL A 172 -9.34 1.13 33.54
CA VAL A 172 -8.35 0.49 34.42
C VAL A 172 -7.02 0.15 33.75
N ASN A 173 -6.98 -0.04 32.43
CA ASN A 173 -5.75 -0.33 31.70
C ASN A 173 -5.99 -0.14 30.19
N GLY A 174 -5.35 0.87 29.59
CA GLY A 174 -5.23 0.96 28.14
C GLY A 174 -4.74 -0.33 27.51
N GLY A 175 -4.87 -0.44 26.18
CA GLY A 175 -4.54 -1.66 25.45
C GLY A 175 -3.07 -2.08 25.58
N ARG A 176 -2.74 -3.22 24.98
CA ARG A 176 -1.36 -3.68 24.81
C ARG A 176 -0.85 -3.25 23.46
N ALA A 177 0.39 -2.77 23.43
CA ALA A 177 1.08 -2.58 22.17
C ALA A 177 1.17 -3.95 21.49
N PRO A 178 1.07 -4.03 20.17
CA PRO A 178 1.58 -5.18 19.43
C PRO A 178 3.00 -5.52 19.88
N GLY A 179 3.33 -6.81 19.87
CA GLY A 179 4.57 -7.37 20.43
C GLY A 179 5.87 -6.68 19.99
N MET A 180 7.00 -7.09 20.58
CA MET A 180 8.31 -6.43 20.42
C MET A 180 8.60 -6.00 18.97
N ARG A 181 9.05 -4.75 18.84
CA ARG A 181 9.38 -3.99 17.62
C ARG A 181 9.25 -4.80 16.31
N LEU A 182 8.37 -4.34 15.42
CA LEU A 182 8.18 -4.87 14.05
C LEU A 182 9.46 -4.79 13.19
N ASP A 183 10.44 -4.08 13.71
CA ASP A 183 11.78 -4.01 13.19
C ASP A 183 12.63 -5.16 13.77
N PRO A 184 12.95 -6.21 13.00
CA PRO A 184 13.93 -7.20 13.44
C PRO A 184 15.34 -6.61 13.52
N VAL A 185 15.51 -5.35 13.10
CA VAL A 185 16.75 -4.61 13.13
C VAL A 185 16.81 -3.76 14.39
N GLU A 186 17.85 -3.99 15.15
CA GLU A 186 18.24 -3.19 16.30
C GLU A 186 18.52 -1.74 15.90
N PRO A 187 18.47 -0.79 16.84
CA PRO A 187 18.84 0.61 16.59
C PRO A 187 20.13 0.82 15.80
N ASP A 188 21.11 -0.07 15.97
CA ASP A 188 22.43 0.00 15.34
C ASP A 188 22.46 -0.53 13.89
N GLY A 189 21.31 -0.96 13.34
CA GLY A 189 21.21 -1.52 12.00
C GLY A 189 21.53 -3.01 11.90
N THR A 190 21.82 -3.69 13.02
CA THR A 190 22.01 -5.16 13.06
C THR A 190 20.67 -5.88 13.14
N VAL A 191 20.57 -7.07 12.56
CA VAL A 191 19.32 -7.84 12.57
C VAL A 191 19.42 -9.02 13.52
N ASP A 192 18.51 -9.12 14.49
CA ASP A 192 18.39 -10.31 15.33
C ASP A 192 17.47 -11.35 14.66
N LEU A 193 18.08 -12.18 13.81
CA LEU A 193 17.38 -13.28 13.14
C LEU A 193 16.90 -14.38 14.11
N ASN A 194 17.35 -14.40 15.38
CA ASN A 194 16.87 -15.38 16.35
C ASN A 194 15.41 -15.14 16.75
N ARG A 195 14.86 -13.93 16.52
CA ARG A 195 13.44 -13.58 16.72
C ARG A 195 12.48 -14.19 15.70
N LEU A 196 12.97 -14.98 14.73
CA LEU A 196 12.20 -15.54 13.61
C LEU A 196 11.82 -17.03 13.76
N SER A 197 12.25 -17.74 14.83
CA SER A 197 12.04 -19.19 14.95
C SER A 197 10.98 -19.60 15.99
N LEU A 198 9.83 -20.10 15.52
CA LEU A 198 8.70 -20.61 16.32
C LEU A 198 9.04 -21.69 17.36
N ARG A 199 10.12 -22.46 17.16
CA ARG A 199 10.32 -23.72 17.90
C ARG A 199 10.86 -23.56 19.32
N THR A 200 11.31 -22.38 19.74
CA THR A 200 12.07 -22.25 21.01
C THR A 200 11.81 -20.98 21.83
N ASN A 201 10.99 -20.02 21.37
CA ASN A 201 10.88 -18.73 22.04
C ASN A 201 9.48 -18.46 22.64
N PRO A 202 9.33 -18.41 23.98
CA PRO A 202 8.10 -18.00 24.68
C PRO A 202 7.58 -16.60 24.30
N GLU A 203 8.46 -15.73 23.78
CA GLU A 203 8.09 -14.40 23.26
C GLU A 203 7.21 -14.49 22.00
N LEU A 204 7.14 -15.64 21.33
CA LEU A 204 6.30 -15.82 20.13
C LEU A 204 4.81 -16.08 20.45
N ASN A 205 4.41 -16.09 21.73
CA ASN A 205 3.01 -15.89 22.13
C ASN A 205 2.43 -14.58 21.58
N GLU A 206 3.28 -13.62 21.21
CA GLU A 206 2.90 -12.36 20.57
C GLU A 206 2.37 -12.53 19.13
N LEU A 207 2.62 -13.67 18.47
CA LEU A 207 2.05 -13.98 17.15
C LEU A 207 0.60 -14.49 17.24
N ASP A 208 0.09 -14.78 18.43
CA ASP A 208 -1.28 -15.26 18.57
C ASP A 208 -2.27 -14.09 18.50
N GLY A 209 -2.91 -13.91 17.34
CA GLY A 209 -3.99 -12.92 17.18
C GLY A 209 -5.28 -13.25 17.97
N VAL A 210 -5.39 -14.40 18.63
CA VAL A 210 -6.59 -14.77 19.45
C VAL A 210 -6.35 -14.52 20.94
N ASN A 211 -5.14 -14.83 21.44
CA ASN A 211 -4.81 -14.66 22.86
C ASN A 211 -3.80 -13.54 23.16
N SER A 212 -3.36 -12.83 22.14
CA SER A 212 -2.49 -11.67 22.26
C SER A 212 -2.83 -10.64 21.18
N THR A 213 -2.05 -9.58 21.06
CA THR A 213 -2.23 -8.49 20.10
C THR A 213 -1.89 -8.87 18.66
N GLY A 214 -1.06 -9.90 18.45
CA GLY A 214 -0.47 -10.23 17.15
C GLY A 214 0.76 -9.35 16.83
N ARG A 215 1.60 -9.76 15.87
CA ARG A 215 2.52 -8.83 15.18
C ARG A 215 1.75 -8.15 14.04
N THR A 216 1.63 -6.84 14.07
CA THR A 216 0.98 -6.08 12.99
C THR A 216 2.00 -5.34 12.16
N ALA A 217 2.32 -5.81 10.95
CA ALA A 217 3.21 -5.07 10.06
C ALA A 217 2.48 -3.92 9.30
N ALA A 218 1.32 -3.49 9.79
CA ALA A 218 0.34 -2.73 9.03
C ALA A 218 -0.29 -1.57 9.84
N PHE A 219 -0.71 -0.57 9.09
CA PHE A 219 -1.29 0.68 9.52
C PHE A 219 -2.75 0.55 9.93
N THR A 220 -3.05 0.38 11.22
CA THR A 220 -4.44 0.35 11.72
C THR A 220 -4.98 1.76 11.96
N VAL A 221 -5.98 2.16 11.17
CA VAL A 221 -6.79 3.36 11.33
C VAL A 221 -8.10 3.05 12.05
N MET A 222 -8.38 3.82 13.09
CA MET A 222 -9.54 3.64 13.94
C MET A 222 -10.07 5.01 14.36
N GLY A 223 -11.40 5.18 14.33
CA GLY A 223 -12.02 6.44 14.69
C GLY A 223 -13.52 6.46 14.44
N ASP A 224 -14.14 7.62 14.60
CA ASP A 224 -15.56 7.81 14.31
C ASP A 224 -15.74 8.50 12.97
N PHE A 225 -16.47 7.85 12.08
CA PHE A 225 -16.78 8.32 10.75
C PHE A 225 -18.21 8.83 10.67
N SER A 226 -18.40 10.05 10.17
CA SER A 226 -19.70 10.59 9.78
C SER A 226 -19.89 10.44 8.26
N PRO A 227 -20.80 9.55 7.78
CA PRO A 227 -21.04 9.40 6.35
C PRO A 227 -21.67 10.63 5.69
N SER A 228 -22.45 11.41 6.43
CA SER A 228 -23.21 12.56 5.89
C SER A 228 -22.30 13.76 5.61
N THR A 229 -21.34 14.01 6.50
CA THR A 229 -20.35 15.09 6.36
C THR A 229 -19.05 14.59 5.74
N ASN A 230 -18.91 13.26 5.64
CA ASN A 230 -17.69 12.58 5.28
C ASN A 230 -16.50 13.12 6.10
N TYR A 231 -16.56 12.84 7.39
CA TYR A 231 -15.59 13.30 8.35
C TYR A 231 -15.17 12.14 9.24
N PHE A 232 -13.89 12.07 9.60
CA PHE A 232 -13.32 11.02 10.44
C PHE A 232 -12.67 11.69 11.64
N ASP A 233 -13.31 11.56 12.80
CA ASP A 233 -12.72 11.89 14.08
C ASP A 233 -11.77 10.76 14.46
N ALA A 234 -10.50 11.12 14.65
CA ALA A 234 -9.49 10.18 15.03
C ALA A 234 -9.63 9.80 16.53
N LEU A 235 -10.53 10.36 17.34
CA LEU A 235 -10.65 10.10 18.79
C LEU A 235 -9.63 10.89 19.65
N ASN A 236 -9.00 11.92 19.08
CA ASN A 236 -8.04 12.78 19.82
C ASN A 236 -8.61 14.09 20.32
N ASN A 237 -9.90 14.34 20.10
CA ASN A 237 -10.58 15.53 20.61
C ASN A 237 -10.02 16.87 20.06
N VAL A 238 -9.23 16.87 18.97
CA VAL A 238 -8.59 18.08 18.41
C VAL A 238 -9.51 18.79 17.40
N VAL A 239 -9.58 20.11 17.50
CA VAL A 239 -10.33 21.01 16.61
C VAL A 239 -9.44 21.48 15.42
N ASN A 240 -9.87 21.39 14.14
CA ASN A 240 -9.27 21.72 12.81
C ASN A 240 -9.24 23.24 12.76
N PRO A 241 -8.23 23.84 12.14
CA PRO A 241 -8.26 25.28 11.92
C PRO A 241 -9.02 25.73 10.66
N ILE A 242 -9.32 24.85 9.69
CA ILE A 242 -10.06 25.20 8.45
C ILE A 242 -11.57 25.17 8.69
N SER A 243 -12.03 24.20 9.49
CA SER A 243 -13.45 23.94 9.81
C SER A 243 -13.77 23.95 11.30
N GLY A 244 -12.80 23.74 12.17
CA GLY A 244 -13.02 23.35 13.56
C GLY A 244 -12.73 21.89 13.96
N ILE A 245 -12.36 20.88 13.12
CA ILE A 245 -11.83 19.50 13.60
C ILE A 245 -10.55 18.76 12.97
N ALA A 246 -9.43 18.57 13.73
CA ALA A 246 -8.14 17.80 13.56
C ALA A 246 -7.38 17.70 12.19
N GLN A 247 -6.25 16.96 12.18
CA GLN A 247 -5.17 16.88 11.17
C GLN A 247 -5.60 16.41 9.76
N ASN A 248 -5.12 17.13 8.74
CA ASN A 248 -5.35 16.88 7.31
C ASN A 248 -4.40 15.81 6.69
N PHE A 249 -3.57 15.14 7.48
CA PHE A 249 -2.65 14.10 7.01
C PHE A 249 -2.50 13.01 8.05
N GLY A 250 -3.44 12.06 8.05
CA GLY A 250 -3.39 10.89 8.92
C GLY A 250 -4.63 10.75 9.79
N GLY A 251 -5.57 9.92 9.34
CA GLY A 251 -6.35 9.14 10.30
C GLY A 251 -5.37 8.25 11.07
N PHE A 252 -5.63 8.00 12.35
CA PHE A 252 -4.64 7.40 13.24
C PHE A 252 -3.96 6.16 12.69
N LEU A 253 -2.67 6.03 13.00
CA LEU A 253 -2.16 4.75 13.46
C LEU A 253 -2.62 4.61 14.88
N GLN A 254 -3.14 3.45 15.30
CA GLN A 254 -3.26 3.17 16.73
C GLN A 254 -2.04 3.78 17.45
N HIS A 255 -2.26 4.75 18.34
CA HIS A 255 -1.15 5.36 19.04
C HIS A 255 -0.54 4.28 19.92
N VAL A 256 0.63 3.80 19.54
CA VAL A 256 1.35 2.76 20.25
C VAL A 256 2.73 3.34 20.49
N ARG A 257 3.00 3.79 21.73
CA ARG A 257 4.40 3.99 22.11
C ARG A 257 5.05 2.60 22.14
N PRO A 258 6.25 2.39 21.57
CA PRO A 258 6.91 1.11 21.64
C PRO A 258 7.01 0.67 23.11
N PRO A 259 6.58 -0.56 23.45
CA PRO A 259 6.68 -1.06 24.80
C PRO A 259 8.16 -1.30 25.06
N SER A 260 8.81 -0.46 25.87
CA SER A 260 10.12 -0.82 26.37
C SER A 260 10.26 -0.47 27.84
N ALA A 261 10.71 -1.47 28.61
CA ALA A 261 11.24 -1.25 29.95
C ALA A 261 12.32 -0.15 29.92
N GLN A 262 13.08 -0.05 28.82
CA GLN A 262 14.11 0.96 28.60
C GLN A 262 13.58 2.40 28.65
N LEU A 263 12.44 2.71 28.01
CA LEU A 263 11.83 4.05 28.09
C LEU A 263 11.30 4.35 29.48
N ARG A 264 10.72 3.34 30.14
CA ARG A 264 10.24 3.45 31.51
C ARG A 264 11.39 3.67 32.50
N ASP A 265 12.49 2.94 32.33
CA ASP A 265 13.68 3.00 33.18
C ASP A 265 14.44 4.31 32.97
N LYS A 266 14.48 4.83 31.73
CA LYS A 266 15.22 6.05 31.38
C LYS A 266 14.45 7.33 31.66
N PHE A 267 13.15 7.37 31.34
CA PHE A 267 12.33 8.59 31.40
C PHE A 267 11.24 8.53 32.48
N GLY A 268 11.02 7.40 33.14
CA GLY A 268 9.93 7.24 34.11
C GLY A 268 8.54 7.24 33.45
N LEU A 269 8.46 7.10 32.12
CA LEU A 269 7.21 7.17 31.34
C LEU A 269 6.73 5.76 30.95
N ASP A 270 5.47 5.44 31.27
CA ASP A 270 4.82 4.17 30.90
C ASP A 270 3.57 4.42 30.04
N CYS A 271 3.79 4.91 28.83
CA CYS A 271 2.70 5.25 27.90
C CYS A 271 2.11 4.00 27.27
N LYS A 272 0.82 3.80 27.47
CA LYS A 272 0.08 2.67 26.93
C LYS A 272 -0.57 3.07 25.61
N PRO A 273 -0.88 2.11 24.72
CA PRO A 273 -1.75 2.41 23.60
C PRO A 273 -3.07 3.03 24.01
N ASP A 274 -3.55 3.95 23.18
CA ASP A 274 -4.85 4.57 23.38
C ASP A 274 -5.96 3.52 23.26
N ALA A 275 -6.85 3.53 24.24
CA ALA A 275 -8.00 2.65 24.25
C ALA A 275 -9.06 3.08 23.22
N ILE A 276 -9.84 2.11 22.72
CA ILE A 276 -11.03 2.42 21.93
C ILE A 276 -12.15 2.74 22.93
N PRO A 277 -12.64 3.99 23.02
CA PRO A 277 -13.70 4.34 23.97
C PRO A 277 -14.97 3.55 23.66
N SER A 278 -15.71 3.12 24.68
CA SER A 278 -17.03 2.51 24.43
C SER A 278 -18.01 3.52 23.82
N ILE A 279 -19.13 3.06 23.25
CA ILE A 279 -20.21 3.96 22.78
C ILE A 279 -20.66 4.94 23.87
N ALA A 280 -20.70 4.48 25.12
CA ALA A 280 -21.15 5.30 26.26
C ALA A 280 -20.13 6.36 26.68
N GLU A 281 -18.85 6.16 26.37
CA GLU A 281 -17.75 7.07 26.69
C GLU A 281 -17.43 8.01 25.54
N ASP A 282 -17.75 7.62 24.31
CA ASP A 282 -17.51 8.39 23.11
C ASP A 282 -18.61 9.42 22.84
N ARG A 283 -18.23 10.70 22.86
CA ARG A 283 -19.14 11.82 22.60
C ARG A 283 -19.78 11.79 21.21
N ASN A 284 -19.10 11.28 20.20
CA ASN A 284 -19.63 11.25 18.83
C ASN A 284 -20.65 10.14 18.66
N LEU A 285 -20.58 9.10 19.51
CA LEU A 285 -21.47 7.94 19.47
C LEU A 285 -22.64 8.03 20.46
N VAL A 286 -22.87 9.19 21.08
CA VAL A 286 -24.03 9.43 21.95
C VAL A 286 -25.33 9.19 21.17
N GLY A 287 -26.26 8.45 21.79
CA GLY A 287 -27.52 8.08 21.14
C GLY A 287 -27.36 7.10 19.98
N PHE A 288 -26.29 6.29 19.97
CA PHE A 288 -26.09 5.24 18.96
C PHE A 288 -27.32 4.35 18.78
N ASN A 289 -27.83 4.31 17.55
CA ASN A 289 -28.93 3.44 17.19
C ASN A 289 -28.37 2.13 16.58
N PRO A 290 -28.51 0.98 17.26
CA PRO A 290 -27.97 -0.29 16.79
C PRO A 290 -28.64 -0.79 15.49
N THR A 291 -29.82 -0.31 15.15
CA THR A 291 -30.53 -0.68 13.91
C THR A 291 -29.98 0.07 12.71
N THR A 292 -29.65 1.35 12.86
CA THR A 292 -29.11 2.17 11.75
C THR A 292 -27.59 2.18 11.73
N GLY A 293 -26.94 1.80 12.84
CA GLY A 293 -25.50 1.82 12.99
C GLY A 293 -24.89 3.21 13.09
N ILE A 294 -25.70 4.24 13.39
CA ILE A 294 -25.30 5.65 13.42
C ILE A 294 -25.83 6.30 14.71
N SER A 295 -25.08 7.23 15.28
CA SER A 295 -25.46 8.08 16.42
C SER A 295 -26.40 9.22 16.04
N GLU A 296 -26.96 9.90 17.04
CA GLU A 296 -27.77 11.10 16.82
C GLU A 296 -26.99 12.22 16.11
N LEU A 297 -25.66 12.24 16.29
CA LEU A 297 -24.75 13.19 15.65
C LEU A 297 -24.34 12.77 14.22
N GLY A 298 -24.81 11.63 13.73
CA GLY A 298 -24.51 11.15 12.40
C GLY A 298 -23.21 10.35 12.29
N PHE A 299 -22.60 9.94 13.40
CA PHE A 299 -21.34 9.20 13.43
C PHE A 299 -21.54 7.71 13.64
N ARG A 300 -20.64 6.92 13.07
CA ARG A 300 -20.44 5.50 13.36
C ARG A 300 -18.99 5.24 13.64
N ARG A 301 -18.68 4.09 14.23
CA ARG A 301 -17.31 3.63 14.33
C ARG A 301 -16.77 3.16 12.97
N GLY A 302 -15.55 3.56 12.63
CA GLY A 302 -14.86 3.24 11.39
C GLY A 302 -13.49 2.62 11.65
N ILE A 303 -13.17 1.57 10.89
CA ILE A 303 -11.93 0.80 11.04
C ILE A 303 -11.31 0.57 9.67
N THR A 304 -10.00 0.70 9.61
CA THR A 304 -9.18 0.29 8.48
C THR A 304 -7.85 -0.21 9.02
N GLU A 305 -7.20 -1.11 8.32
CA GLU A 305 -5.82 -1.53 8.46
C GLU A 305 -5.29 -1.62 7.03
N LEU A 306 -4.17 -0.99 6.80
CA LEU A 306 -3.57 -0.83 5.48
C LEU A 306 -2.16 -1.39 5.57
N ALA A 307 -1.65 -2.07 4.56
CA ALA A 307 -0.22 -2.38 4.55
C ALA A 307 0.59 -1.21 3.98
N GLY A 308 1.89 -1.23 4.29
CA GLY A 308 2.88 -0.44 3.57
C GLY A 308 2.77 -0.66 2.06
N PRO A 309 2.52 0.39 1.24
CA PRO A 309 2.45 0.21 -0.20
C PRO A 309 3.86 0.06 -0.79
N PRO A 310 4.08 -0.78 -1.82
CA PRO A 310 5.38 -0.79 -2.48
C PRO A 310 5.62 0.59 -3.13
N TYR A 311 6.85 1.11 -3.01
CA TYR A 311 7.23 2.40 -3.61
C TYR A 311 7.77 2.27 -5.04
N ILE A 312 7.26 1.31 -5.78
CA ILE A 312 7.67 1.05 -7.16
C ILE A 312 7.06 2.08 -8.09
N GLY A 313 7.88 2.77 -8.89
CA GLY A 313 7.40 3.62 -9.98
C GLY A 313 6.63 4.88 -9.53
N ARG A 314 6.80 5.32 -8.28
CA ARG A 314 6.10 6.50 -7.75
C ARG A 314 6.41 7.79 -8.50
N GLY A 315 7.65 7.94 -8.98
CA GLY A 315 8.01 9.05 -9.88
C GLY A 315 7.25 9.03 -11.22
N LEU A 316 6.83 7.87 -11.71
CA LEU A 316 6.02 7.75 -12.93
C LEU A 316 4.58 8.17 -12.68
N ILE A 317 4.02 7.77 -11.53
CA ILE A 317 2.66 8.15 -11.08
C ILE A 317 2.57 9.67 -10.91
N GLU A 318 3.59 10.27 -10.28
CA GLU A 318 3.72 11.72 -10.14
C GLU A 318 3.69 12.44 -11.50
N ALA A 319 4.18 11.79 -12.57
CA ALA A 319 4.29 12.33 -13.91
C ALA A 319 3.12 11.97 -14.85
N ILE A 320 2.04 11.32 -14.39
CA ILE A 320 0.85 11.09 -15.22
C ILE A 320 0.19 12.44 -15.55
N PRO A 321 -0.28 12.74 -16.76
CA PRO A 321 -0.97 14.01 -17.03
C PRO A 321 -2.27 14.18 -16.22
N ASN A 322 -2.56 15.40 -15.72
CA ASN A 322 -3.82 15.67 -15.00
C ASN A 322 -5.04 15.36 -15.87
N GLN A 323 -4.98 15.74 -17.16
CA GLN A 323 -6.07 15.55 -18.11
C GLN A 323 -6.41 14.06 -18.34
N ASP A 324 -5.40 13.17 -18.26
CA ASP A 324 -5.63 11.74 -18.44
C ASP A 324 -6.45 11.16 -17.29
N ILE A 325 -6.20 11.62 -16.06
CA ILE A 325 -6.97 11.25 -14.87
C ILE A 325 -8.40 11.80 -14.98
N ILE A 326 -8.55 13.05 -15.43
CA ILE A 326 -9.86 13.70 -15.58
C ILE A 326 -10.72 13.00 -16.66
N ASN A 327 -10.12 12.68 -17.80
CA ASN A 327 -10.80 12.01 -18.92
C ASN A 327 -11.17 10.56 -18.62
N ALA A 328 -10.60 9.96 -17.58
CA ALA A 328 -10.91 8.61 -17.17
C ALA A 328 -12.26 8.51 -16.41
N VAL A 329 -12.94 9.62 -16.12
CA VAL A 329 -14.26 9.62 -15.47
C VAL A 329 -15.38 9.24 -16.44
N ASP A 330 -16.40 8.52 -15.96
CA ASP A 330 -17.55 8.05 -16.73
C ASP A 330 -18.82 8.04 -15.88
N THR A 331 -19.22 9.20 -15.36
CA THR A 331 -20.21 9.29 -14.27
C THR A 331 -21.56 8.63 -14.56
N ASN A 332 -21.85 8.36 -15.84
CA ASN A 332 -23.10 7.78 -16.30
C ASN A 332 -22.96 6.30 -16.71
N ASP A 333 -21.82 5.65 -16.46
CA ASP A 333 -21.52 4.27 -16.87
C ASP A 333 -21.84 4.07 -18.36
N THR A 334 -21.34 4.99 -19.19
CA THR A 334 -21.61 5.01 -20.64
C THR A 334 -20.52 4.30 -21.45
N ARG A 335 -19.35 4.08 -20.87
CA ARG A 335 -18.32 3.25 -21.48
C ARG A 335 -18.73 1.81 -21.35
N GLY A 336 -19.11 1.20 -22.47
CA GLY A 336 -19.46 -0.22 -22.50
C GLY A 336 -18.24 -1.12 -22.29
N ASP A 337 -18.51 -2.31 -21.76
CA ASP A 337 -17.55 -3.41 -21.76
C ASP A 337 -17.78 -4.33 -22.96
N ASN A 338 -16.84 -4.32 -23.90
CA ASN A 338 -16.81 -5.37 -24.92
C ASN A 338 -16.19 -6.64 -24.33
N SER A 339 -16.96 -7.35 -23.50
CA SER A 339 -16.58 -8.65 -22.95
C SER A 339 -17.33 -9.78 -23.66
N SER A 340 -16.60 -10.81 -24.09
CA SER A 340 -17.16 -12.09 -24.56
C SER A 340 -17.69 -12.97 -23.43
N ILE A 341 -17.33 -12.70 -22.17
CA ILE A 341 -17.82 -13.41 -20.99
C ILE A 341 -18.99 -12.61 -20.40
N LYS A 342 -20.21 -12.96 -20.78
CA LYS A 342 -21.41 -12.30 -20.25
C LYS A 342 -21.82 -12.86 -18.89
N THR A 343 -22.35 -12.01 -18.03
CA THR A 343 -23.08 -12.44 -16.83
C THR A 343 -24.51 -11.91 -16.90
N GLY A 344 -25.45 -12.63 -16.29
CA GLY A 344 -26.84 -12.18 -16.13
C GLY A 344 -27.10 -11.46 -14.81
N LEU A 345 -26.05 -11.14 -14.04
CA LEU A 345 -26.17 -10.74 -12.64
C LEU A 345 -26.53 -9.27 -12.47
N LEU A 346 -26.03 -8.38 -13.34
CA LEU A 346 -26.22 -6.95 -13.20
C LEU A 346 -26.53 -6.29 -14.54
N GLN A 347 -27.62 -5.53 -14.54
CA GLN A 347 -28.13 -4.74 -15.68
C GLN A 347 -27.47 -3.36 -15.70
N CYS A 348 -26.14 -3.28 -15.63
CA CYS A 348 -25.42 -2.02 -15.83
C CYS A 348 -25.63 -1.51 -17.27
N ILE A 349 -25.52 -0.20 -17.48
CA ILE A 349 -25.66 0.40 -18.81
C ILE A 349 -24.36 0.22 -19.61
N GLY A 350 -23.21 0.24 -18.92
CA GLY A 350 -21.86 0.15 -19.49
C GLY A 350 -21.01 -0.98 -18.88
N ASP A 351 -19.85 -0.63 -18.35
CA ASP A 351 -18.86 -1.54 -17.75
C ASP A 351 -18.97 -1.63 -16.21
N CYS A 352 -19.99 -0.98 -15.64
CA CYS A 352 -20.26 -0.80 -14.22
C CYS A 352 -19.25 0.11 -13.48
N ILE A 353 -18.41 0.89 -14.17
CA ILE A 353 -17.37 1.75 -13.57
C ILE A 353 -17.63 3.23 -13.90
N THR A 354 -18.07 4.02 -12.91
CA THR A 354 -18.51 5.41 -13.15
C THR A 354 -17.40 6.48 -13.02
N GLY A 355 -16.25 6.19 -12.43
CA GLY A 355 -15.14 7.14 -12.25
C GLY A 355 -15.41 8.37 -11.36
N GLN A 356 -14.41 8.85 -10.60
CA GLN A 356 -14.37 10.25 -10.13
C GLN A 356 -12.93 10.71 -9.88
N VAL A 357 -12.62 11.92 -10.33
CA VAL A 357 -11.34 12.58 -10.05
C VAL A 357 -11.17 12.85 -8.55
N ASN A 358 -10.01 12.53 -7.99
CA ASN A 358 -9.63 13.03 -6.66
C ASN A 358 -9.30 14.51 -6.73
N MET A 359 -9.91 15.32 -5.87
CA MET A 359 -9.52 16.72 -5.73
C MET A 359 -9.01 16.97 -4.31
N ILE A 360 -7.77 17.41 -4.21
CA ILE A 360 -7.05 17.69 -2.98
C ILE A 360 -7.31 19.16 -2.59
N PRO A 361 -7.95 19.43 -1.44
CA PRO A 361 -8.12 20.78 -0.93
C PRO A 361 -6.83 21.33 -0.32
N SER A 362 -6.81 22.63 -0.02
CA SER A 362 -5.72 23.25 0.72
C SER A 362 -5.61 22.65 2.12
N ASN A 363 -4.39 22.35 2.56
CA ASN A 363 -4.13 21.93 3.94
C ASN A 363 -4.18 23.08 4.95
N ILE A 364 -4.25 24.33 4.48
CA ILE A 364 -4.27 25.55 5.28
C ILE A 364 -5.55 26.34 5.01
N PRO A 365 -6.20 26.91 6.04
CA PRO A 365 -7.41 27.70 5.87
C PRO A 365 -7.14 28.91 4.99
N PRO A 366 -8.12 29.37 4.17
CA PRO A 366 -7.96 30.58 3.37
C PRO A 366 -7.49 31.80 4.17
N SER A 367 -7.95 31.95 5.42
CA SER A 367 -7.57 33.04 6.33
C SER A 367 -6.12 33.00 6.83
N GLN A 368 -5.43 31.85 6.71
CA GLN A 368 -4.07 31.64 7.20
C GLN A 368 -3.04 31.44 6.07
N LEU A 369 -3.45 31.50 4.81
CA LEU A 369 -2.56 31.20 3.67
C LEU A 369 -1.32 32.09 3.62
N VAL A 370 -1.43 33.36 4.03
CA VAL A 370 -0.31 34.31 4.02
C VAL A 370 0.65 34.05 5.18
N SER A 371 0.12 33.86 6.39
CA SER A 371 0.94 33.68 7.59
C SER A 371 1.60 32.30 7.66
N ARG A 372 1.04 31.29 6.97
CA ARG A 372 1.53 29.90 6.95
C ARG A 372 1.94 29.44 5.54
N GLN A 373 2.43 30.36 4.70
CA GLN A 373 2.71 30.04 3.29
C GLN A 373 3.75 28.92 3.11
N ASP A 374 4.68 28.77 4.07
CA ASP A 374 5.75 27.77 4.02
C ASP A 374 5.24 26.37 4.34
N GLU A 375 4.19 26.26 5.15
CA GLU A 375 3.52 25.00 5.47
C GLU A 375 2.55 24.56 4.36
N ARG A 376 2.36 25.39 3.32
CA ARG A 376 1.36 25.15 2.28
C ARG A 376 1.78 23.97 1.41
N LEU A 377 0.81 23.09 1.16
CA LEU A 377 0.97 21.96 0.27
C LEU A 377 0.15 22.15 -1.00
N ALA A 378 0.50 21.40 -2.06
CA ALA A 378 -0.16 21.50 -3.35
C ALA A 378 -1.63 21.07 -3.28
N THR A 379 -2.48 21.71 -4.08
CA THR A 379 -3.91 21.35 -4.24
C THR A 379 -4.15 20.82 -5.64
N GLY A 380 -5.33 20.28 -5.94
CA GLY A 380 -5.71 19.87 -7.30
C GLY A 380 -5.88 18.37 -7.48
N VAL A 381 -5.57 17.84 -8.66
CA VAL A 381 -5.83 16.42 -8.99
C VAL A 381 -4.93 15.51 -8.15
N GLY A 382 -5.54 14.66 -7.32
CA GLY A 382 -4.80 13.74 -6.45
C GLY A 382 -4.27 12.51 -7.19
N ARG A 383 -3.11 12.00 -6.73
CA ARG A 383 -2.36 10.92 -7.40
C ARG A 383 -1.98 9.74 -6.51
N PHE A 384 -1.91 9.96 -5.19
CA PHE A 384 -1.44 8.97 -4.22
C PHE A 384 -2.54 8.75 -3.16
N GLY A 385 -2.98 7.50 -2.92
CA GLY A 385 -4.25 7.21 -2.24
C GLY A 385 -4.24 6.32 -0.99
N LEU A 386 -3.12 5.73 -0.55
CA LEU A 386 -3.14 4.86 0.65
C LEU A 386 -2.82 5.58 1.98
N ARG A 387 -2.17 6.74 1.94
CA ARG A 387 -1.82 7.56 3.12
C ARG A 387 -1.56 9.02 2.76
N ALA A 388 -1.86 9.36 1.51
CA ALA A 388 -0.98 10.16 0.69
C ALA A 388 -1.73 11.21 -0.08
N ASN A 389 -2.87 11.64 0.48
CA ASN A 389 -3.84 12.49 -0.15
C ASN A 389 -3.18 13.80 -0.62
N GLY A 390 -2.63 13.74 -1.82
CA GLY A 390 -1.74 14.73 -2.33
C GLY A 390 -1.73 14.69 -3.84
N SER A 391 -1.58 15.86 -4.43
CA SER A 391 -1.34 16.02 -5.85
C SER A 391 0.10 15.68 -6.19
N GLU A 392 0.97 15.50 -5.18
CA GLU A 392 2.40 15.31 -5.33
C GLU A 392 3.02 14.44 -4.21
N MET A 393 4.26 13.98 -4.41
CA MET A 393 4.86 12.95 -3.55
C MET A 393 5.42 13.46 -2.21
N LEU A 394 5.81 14.72 -2.11
CA LEU A 394 6.28 15.34 -0.85
C LEU A 394 5.17 15.36 0.20
N GLN A 395 3.93 15.66 -0.19
CA GLN A 395 2.73 15.53 0.67
C GLN A 395 2.63 14.16 1.33
N PHE A 396 2.93 13.10 0.56
CA PHE A 396 2.93 11.74 1.09
C PHE A 396 4.05 11.50 2.10
N ILE A 397 5.27 11.95 1.79
CA ILE A 397 6.44 11.81 2.64
C ILE A 397 6.23 12.54 3.96
N LEU A 398 5.74 13.78 3.91
CA LEU A 398 5.43 14.57 5.10
C LEU A 398 4.36 13.90 5.96
N GLY A 399 3.31 13.33 5.33
CA GLY A 399 2.32 12.52 6.04
C GLY A 399 2.91 11.25 6.67
N GLY A 400 3.93 10.64 6.06
CA GLY A 400 4.66 9.50 6.62
C GLY A 400 5.51 9.87 7.83
N MET A 401 6.36 10.89 7.68
CA MET A 401 7.24 11.43 8.72
C MET A 401 6.44 11.87 9.94
N PHE A 402 5.40 12.67 9.73
CA PHE A 402 4.55 13.16 10.80
C PHE A 402 3.62 12.06 11.33
N GLY A 403 2.87 11.43 10.43
CA GLY A 403 1.83 10.45 10.73
C GLY A 403 2.35 9.17 11.40
N SER A 404 3.58 8.77 11.09
CA SER A 404 4.14 7.47 11.47
C SER A 404 5.40 7.58 12.32
N LEU A 405 6.19 8.65 12.21
CA LEU A 405 7.43 8.82 12.98
C LEU A 405 7.33 9.95 14.01
N SER A 406 6.25 10.76 13.99
CA SER A 406 6.07 11.98 14.79
C SER A 406 7.27 12.91 14.73
N MET A 407 7.86 13.05 13.54
CA MET A 407 8.95 14.00 13.32
C MET A 407 8.39 15.28 12.73
N THR A 408 8.92 16.41 13.20
CA THR A 408 8.53 17.73 12.72
C THR A 408 9.59 18.33 11.79
N ASN A 409 9.13 19.21 10.91
CA ASN A 409 9.97 20.07 10.08
C ASN A 409 9.19 21.34 9.70
N VAL A 410 9.82 22.25 8.96
CA VAL A 410 9.21 23.52 8.50
C VAL A 410 7.85 23.31 7.79
N PHE A 411 7.66 22.20 7.06
CA PHE A 411 6.42 21.90 6.35
C PHE A 411 5.36 21.20 7.21
N SER A 412 5.76 20.60 8.33
CA SER A 412 4.89 19.93 9.30
C SER A 412 5.40 20.21 10.72
N PRO A 413 5.14 21.41 11.27
CA PRO A 413 5.78 21.89 12.49
C PRO A 413 5.06 21.47 13.78
N LEU A 414 3.96 20.72 13.69
CA LEU A 414 3.15 20.33 14.84
C LEU A 414 3.44 18.87 15.16
N GLU A 415 3.50 18.50 16.44
CA GLU A 415 3.60 17.10 16.85
C GLU A 415 2.21 16.43 16.97
N GLN A 416 2.18 15.10 17.07
CA GLN A 416 0.95 14.34 17.30
C GLN A 416 0.53 14.39 18.79
N ASN A 417 -0.75 14.71 19.04
CA ASN A 417 -1.34 14.67 20.39
C ASN A 417 -1.84 13.26 20.74
N ILE A 418 -1.39 12.72 21.88
CA ILE A 418 -1.96 11.51 22.52
C ILE A 418 -3.41 11.76 22.96
N ALA A 419 -4.24 10.72 23.04
CA ALA A 419 -5.63 10.82 23.46
C ALA A 419 -5.83 11.70 24.70
N ASN A 420 -6.96 12.43 24.69
CA ASN A 420 -7.37 13.32 25.77
C ASN A 420 -7.21 12.62 27.14
N PRO A 421 -6.58 13.25 28.14
CA PRO A 421 -6.48 12.70 29.50
C PRO A 421 -7.82 12.31 30.14
N ALA A 422 -8.96 12.83 29.66
CA ALA A 422 -10.29 12.40 30.08
C ALA A 422 -10.70 11.01 29.56
N ILE A 423 -10.13 10.57 28.43
CA ILE A 423 -10.38 9.26 27.79
C ILE A 423 -9.26 8.26 28.17
N ALA A 424 -8.02 8.74 28.25
CA ALA A 424 -6.83 7.95 28.58
C ALA A 424 -6.08 8.55 29.79
N PRO A 425 -6.65 8.52 31.01
CA PRO A 425 -6.01 9.11 32.19
C PRO A 425 -4.66 8.48 32.52
N TYR A 426 -4.46 7.21 32.14
CA TYR A 426 -3.19 6.48 32.27
C TYR A 426 -2.06 7.04 31.38
N ASN A 427 -2.37 7.85 30.36
CA ASN A 427 -1.40 8.53 29.50
C ASN A 427 -1.23 10.02 29.87
N SER A 428 -1.77 10.49 31.00
CA SER A 428 -1.74 11.92 31.37
C SER A 428 -0.34 12.54 31.49
N GLY A 429 0.68 11.73 31.82
CA GLY A 429 2.09 12.13 31.87
C GLY A 429 2.88 11.90 30.57
N CYS A 430 2.24 11.36 29.54
CA CYS A 430 2.89 10.95 28.29
C CYS A 430 3.05 12.08 27.26
N ARG A 431 2.91 13.33 27.67
CA ARG A 431 2.95 14.47 26.75
C ARG A 431 4.29 14.54 26.02
N ASN A 432 4.24 15.01 24.78
CA ASN A 432 5.47 15.47 24.12
C ASN A 432 6.02 16.66 24.92
N GLU A 433 7.34 16.72 25.07
CA GLU A 433 8.01 17.69 25.92
C GLU A 433 8.07 19.11 25.31
N ILE A 434 7.67 19.29 24.04
CA ILE A 434 7.68 20.60 23.38
C ILE A 434 6.33 21.29 23.58
N ALA A 435 6.12 21.85 24.76
CA ALA A 435 5.05 22.82 24.97
C ALA A 435 5.26 24.02 24.01
N ASP A 436 4.29 24.28 23.14
CA ASP A 436 4.20 25.39 22.17
C ASP A 436 4.84 25.20 20.78
N GLY A 437 5.28 23.99 20.45
CA GLY A 437 5.88 23.67 19.14
C GLY A 437 7.33 24.15 19.02
N PRO A 438 8.18 23.44 18.26
CA PRO A 438 9.61 23.72 18.19
C PRO A 438 9.86 25.13 17.61
N ALA A 439 10.80 25.89 18.16
CA ALA A 439 11.39 26.99 17.40
C ALA A 439 12.05 26.39 16.14
N PRO A 440 12.30 27.14 15.05
CA PRO A 440 12.87 26.57 13.84
C PRO A 440 14.22 25.85 14.00
N ALA A 441 14.95 26.14 15.09
CA ALA A 441 16.20 25.45 15.47
C ALA A 441 15.98 24.11 16.21
N ASP A 442 14.74 23.83 16.59
CA ASP A 442 14.32 22.68 17.39
C ASP A 442 13.55 21.64 16.54
N PHE A 443 13.38 21.86 15.23
CA PHE A 443 12.84 20.84 14.32
C PHE A 443 13.78 19.65 14.26
N GLU A 444 13.22 18.43 14.33
CA GLU A 444 14.06 17.23 14.32
C GLU A 444 14.61 16.93 12.92
N LEU A 445 13.95 17.39 11.85
CA LEU A 445 14.38 17.15 10.47
C LEU A 445 14.66 18.45 9.68
N PRO A 446 15.80 18.53 8.95
CA PRO A 446 16.05 19.61 8.00
C PRO A 446 15.16 19.48 6.75
N VAL A 447 15.07 20.57 5.96
CA VAL A 447 14.26 20.59 4.73
C VAL A 447 14.84 19.68 3.63
N SER A 448 16.14 19.38 3.68
CA SER A 448 16.80 18.46 2.74
C SER A 448 16.20 17.04 2.80
N THR A 449 15.93 16.52 4.00
CA THR A 449 15.47 15.14 4.21
C THR A 449 14.22 14.79 3.39
N PRO A 450 13.08 15.52 3.47
CA PRO A 450 11.89 15.18 2.69
C PRO A 450 12.11 15.34 1.17
N PHE A 451 12.98 16.25 0.72
CA PHE A 451 13.32 16.38 -0.70
C PHE A 451 14.16 15.20 -1.21
N SER A 452 15.15 14.77 -0.42
CA SER A 452 15.99 13.63 -0.75
C SER A 452 15.20 12.33 -0.74
N GLU A 453 14.31 12.13 0.24
CA GLU A 453 13.38 11.00 0.26
C GLU A 453 12.46 11.02 -0.97
N ARG A 454 11.93 12.19 -1.35
CA ARG A 454 11.13 12.34 -2.59
C ARG A 454 11.89 11.87 -3.81
N ASN A 455 13.16 12.25 -3.93
CA ASN A 455 13.98 11.83 -5.07
C ASN A 455 14.35 10.34 -5.00
N PHE A 456 14.50 9.78 -3.81
CA PHE A 456 14.66 8.32 -3.61
C PHE A 456 13.43 7.55 -4.14
N LEU A 457 12.23 7.99 -3.77
CA LEU A 457 10.99 7.38 -4.26
C LEU A 457 10.78 7.62 -5.77
N ARG A 458 11.17 8.79 -6.30
CA ARG A 458 11.15 9.07 -7.75
C ARG A 458 12.06 8.15 -8.53
N ALA A 459 13.27 7.90 -8.02
CA ALA A 459 14.28 7.12 -8.70
C ALA A 459 14.02 5.61 -8.64
N THR A 460 13.15 5.14 -7.74
CA THR A 460 12.79 3.72 -7.60
C THR A 460 12.01 3.22 -8.82
N ALA A 461 12.72 2.48 -9.68
CA ALA A 461 12.24 2.00 -10.95
C ALA A 461 11.42 0.70 -10.82
N PRO A 462 10.56 0.39 -11.81
CA PRO A 462 9.89 -0.90 -11.87
C PRO A 462 10.84 -2.06 -12.18
N PRO A 463 10.58 -3.28 -11.65
CA PRO A 463 11.27 -4.47 -12.11
C PRO A 463 10.89 -4.79 -13.55
N GLU A 464 11.76 -5.53 -14.21
CA GLU A 464 11.46 -6.16 -15.49
C GLU A 464 10.38 -7.24 -15.33
N PHE A 465 9.63 -7.49 -16.39
CA PHE A 465 8.64 -8.55 -16.42
C PHE A 465 9.30 -9.92 -16.24
N GLY A 466 8.51 -10.88 -15.76
CA GLY A 466 8.92 -12.26 -15.69
C GLY A 466 9.25 -12.84 -17.08
N ARG A 467 10.03 -13.92 -17.08
CA ARG A 467 10.58 -14.53 -18.30
C ARG A 467 9.50 -15.01 -19.27
N ASN A 468 8.37 -15.47 -18.74
CA ASN A 468 7.30 -16.07 -19.55
C ASN A 468 6.50 -14.95 -20.23
N LEU A 469 6.18 -13.88 -19.49
CA LEU A 469 5.56 -12.69 -20.08
C LEU A 469 6.47 -12.05 -21.12
N LEU A 470 7.77 -11.87 -20.82
CA LEU A 470 8.73 -11.35 -21.81
C LEU A 470 8.79 -12.18 -23.10
N ALA A 471 8.71 -13.51 -23.00
CA ALA A 471 8.68 -14.37 -24.16
C ALA A 471 7.45 -14.11 -25.04
N VAL A 472 6.27 -13.91 -24.44
CA VAL A 472 5.03 -13.54 -25.13
C VAL A 472 5.18 -12.18 -25.82
N LEU A 473 5.62 -11.15 -25.08
CA LEU A 473 5.69 -9.77 -25.57
C LEU A 473 6.75 -9.57 -26.67
N ARG A 474 7.85 -10.33 -26.62
CA ARG A 474 8.90 -10.29 -27.66
C ARG A 474 8.58 -11.15 -28.87
N SER A 475 7.55 -12.01 -28.80
CA SER A 475 7.17 -12.85 -29.93
C SER A 475 6.76 -11.99 -31.15
N LYS A 476 6.84 -12.55 -32.37
CA LYS A 476 6.48 -11.80 -33.59
C LYS A 476 5.05 -11.25 -33.53
N ASP A 477 4.12 -12.07 -33.05
CA ASP A 477 2.72 -11.73 -32.84
C ASP A 477 2.27 -12.19 -31.44
N PRO A 478 2.24 -11.27 -30.46
CA PRO A 478 1.84 -11.56 -29.09
C PRO A 478 0.38 -12.01 -28.95
N SER A 479 -0.49 -11.76 -29.93
CA SER A 479 -1.89 -12.20 -29.91
C SER A 479 -2.07 -13.65 -30.34
N ARG A 480 -1.14 -14.17 -31.16
CA ARG A 480 -1.23 -15.53 -31.69
C ARG A 480 -1.06 -16.54 -30.55
N PRO A 481 -2.01 -17.48 -30.36
CA PRO A 481 -1.90 -18.49 -29.33
C PRO A 481 -0.59 -19.27 -29.43
N LEU A 482 0.14 -19.33 -28.33
CA LEU A 482 1.36 -20.13 -28.23
C LEU A 482 1.01 -21.63 -28.17
N PRO A 483 1.78 -22.50 -28.86
CA PRO A 483 1.47 -23.93 -28.92
C PRO A 483 1.77 -24.63 -27.60
N GLY A 484 0.88 -25.56 -27.23
CA GLY A 484 1.00 -26.42 -26.05
C GLY A 484 0.67 -25.71 -24.73
N ASN A 485 0.63 -26.48 -23.63
CA ASN A 485 0.30 -25.98 -22.29
C ASN A 485 1.55 -25.51 -21.51
N ASN A 486 2.47 -24.81 -22.18
CA ASN A 486 3.69 -24.34 -21.53
C ASN A 486 3.44 -23.08 -20.67
N PRO A 487 4.34 -22.70 -19.73
CA PRO A 487 4.12 -21.56 -18.85
C PRO A 487 3.86 -20.23 -19.57
N ALA A 488 4.51 -19.96 -20.71
CA ALA A 488 4.28 -18.74 -21.48
C ALA A 488 2.89 -18.73 -22.13
N ALA A 489 2.39 -19.88 -22.59
CA ALA A 489 1.03 -20.00 -23.10
C ALA A 489 -0.03 -19.75 -22.01
N ARG A 490 0.21 -20.21 -20.77
CA ARG A 490 -0.67 -19.89 -19.64
C ARG A 490 -0.65 -18.41 -19.27
N VAL A 491 0.52 -17.79 -19.23
CA VAL A 491 0.65 -16.35 -18.97
C VAL A 491 -0.02 -15.52 -20.07
N GLN A 492 0.10 -15.93 -21.33
CA GLN A 492 -0.61 -15.33 -22.45
C GLN A 492 -2.13 -15.41 -22.25
N ARG A 493 -2.64 -16.60 -21.92
CA ARG A 493 -4.06 -16.83 -21.64
C ARG A 493 -4.54 -15.98 -20.45
N GLY A 494 -3.76 -15.90 -19.39
CA GLY A 494 -4.03 -15.07 -18.22
C GLY A 494 -4.15 -13.60 -18.55
N ALA A 495 -3.22 -13.06 -19.33
CA ALA A 495 -3.25 -11.67 -19.78
C ALA A 495 -4.49 -11.37 -20.63
N GLN A 496 -4.87 -12.28 -21.54
CA GLN A 496 -6.09 -12.15 -22.34
C GLN A 496 -7.34 -12.17 -21.47
N LEU A 497 -7.45 -13.14 -20.54
CA LEU A 497 -8.56 -13.23 -19.60
C LEU A 497 -8.68 -12.00 -18.70
N PHE A 498 -7.54 -11.45 -18.27
CA PHE A 498 -7.48 -10.20 -17.51
C PHE A 498 -8.02 -9.00 -18.32
N GLY A 499 -7.98 -9.09 -19.66
CA GLY A 499 -8.47 -8.08 -20.59
C GLY A 499 -7.37 -7.24 -21.26
N VAL A 500 -6.12 -7.73 -21.26
CA VAL A 500 -4.97 -7.03 -21.87
C VAL A 500 -4.91 -7.31 -23.37
N ASP A 501 -4.93 -6.27 -24.21
CA ASP A 501 -4.49 -6.39 -25.60
C ASP A 501 -2.97 -6.57 -25.65
N LEU A 502 -2.53 -7.80 -25.91
CA LEU A 502 -1.11 -8.17 -25.89
C LEU A 502 -0.27 -7.50 -26.98
N VAL A 503 -0.86 -7.14 -28.12
CA VAL A 503 -0.13 -6.45 -29.20
C VAL A 503 0.12 -5.01 -28.78
N ALA A 504 -0.95 -4.34 -28.34
CA ALA A 504 -0.90 -2.98 -27.86
C ALA A 504 0.00 -2.83 -26.63
N PHE A 505 -0.04 -3.80 -25.72
CA PHE A 505 0.83 -3.87 -24.55
C PHE A 505 2.29 -4.08 -24.95
N ALA A 506 2.59 -5.06 -25.81
CA ALA A 506 3.95 -5.31 -26.29
C ALA A 506 4.56 -4.09 -27.02
N ASN A 507 3.78 -3.42 -27.88
CA ASN A 507 4.21 -2.24 -28.62
C ASN A 507 4.66 -1.09 -27.71
N ARG A 508 4.05 -0.96 -26.52
CA ARG A 508 4.35 0.10 -25.55
C ARG A 508 5.40 -0.30 -24.53
N MET A 509 5.49 -1.58 -24.21
CA MET A 509 6.35 -2.10 -23.14
C MET A 509 7.71 -2.61 -23.61
N ILE A 510 7.84 -2.97 -24.89
CA ILE A 510 9.08 -3.47 -25.50
C ILE A 510 9.67 -2.40 -26.42
N ALA A 511 10.94 -2.08 -26.22
CA ALA A 511 11.65 -1.12 -27.07
C ALA A 511 11.62 -1.56 -28.55
N ASN A 512 11.40 -0.60 -29.44
CA ASN A 512 11.38 -0.77 -30.90
C ASN A 512 10.29 -1.72 -31.45
N LYS A 513 9.28 -2.10 -30.66
CA LYS A 513 8.15 -2.92 -31.12
C LYS A 513 7.02 -2.11 -31.77
N MET A 514 6.87 -0.83 -31.40
CA MET A 514 5.84 0.05 -31.96
C MET A 514 6.02 0.23 -33.48
N PRO A 515 4.97 0.03 -34.30
CA PRO A 515 5.06 0.20 -35.76
C PRO A 515 5.42 1.62 -36.19
N SER A 516 6.11 1.76 -37.32
CA SER A 516 6.39 3.06 -37.92
C SER A 516 5.10 3.79 -38.28
N GLY A 517 4.87 4.97 -37.69
CA GLY A 517 3.66 5.79 -37.91
C GLY A 517 2.58 5.67 -36.83
N GLY A 518 2.73 4.76 -35.85
CA GLY A 518 2.01 4.88 -34.59
C GLY A 518 2.63 6.04 -33.80
N ASP A 519 1.85 7.06 -33.44
CA ASP A 519 2.34 8.19 -32.64
C ASP A 519 2.64 7.77 -31.18
N GLY A 520 2.13 6.62 -30.78
CA GLY A 520 2.21 6.15 -29.41
C GLY A 520 1.51 7.11 -28.46
N LEU A 521 0.44 7.79 -28.90
CA LEU A 521 -0.33 8.73 -28.10
C LEU A 521 -1.77 8.28 -27.84
N ASP A 522 -2.31 7.32 -28.61
CA ASP A 522 -3.65 6.77 -28.38
C ASP A 522 -3.73 6.12 -26.98
N PRO A 523 -4.46 6.76 -26.03
CA PRO A 523 -4.57 6.29 -24.66
C PRO A 523 -5.53 5.09 -24.53
N ASN A 524 -6.37 4.82 -25.54
CA ASN A 524 -7.43 3.81 -25.48
C ASN A 524 -7.07 2.51 -26.23
N ALA A 525 -5.97 2.46 -26.99
CA ALA A 525 -5.65 1.34 -27.88
C ALA A 525 -5.25 0.01 -27.20
N ILE A 526 -5.24 -0.11 -25.86
CA ILE A 526 -4.92 -1.38 -25.15
C ILE A 526 -6.19 -2.16 -24.76
N ASN A 527 -7.38 -1.57 -24.88
CA ASN A 527 -8.59 -2.09 -24.23
C ASN A 527 -9.81 -2.21 -25.18
N GLN A 528 -9.62 -2.45 -26.49
CA GLN A 528 -10.70 -2.29 -27.49
C GLN A 528 -11.28 -3.58 -28.11
N SER A 529 -10.60 -4.74 -28.06
CA SER A 529 -11.05 -5.92 -28.83
C SER A 529 -11.95 -6.89 -28.07
N ASP A 530 -11.52 -7.41 -26.92
CA ASP A 530 -12.33 -8.21 -25.98
C ASP A 530 -11.70 -8.14 -24.58
N ARG A 531 -12.45 -7.67 -23.58
CA ARG A 531 -11.93 -7.51 -22.21
C ARG A 531 -12.14 -8.75 -21.32
N MET A 532 -12.84 -9.78 -21.81
CA MET A 532 -13.08 -11.05 -21.10
C MET A 532 -13.55 -10.86 -19.64
N VAL A 533 -12.74 -11.17 -18.63
CA VAL A 533 -13.13 -10.95 -17.22
C VAL A 533 -13.31 -9.47 -16.91
N GLY A 534 -12.53 -8.60 -17.55
CA GLY A 534 -12.63 -7.14 -17.40
C GLY A 534 -11.82 -6.57 -16.25
N CYS A 535 -10.80 -7.29 -15.74
CA CYS A 535 -9.95 -6.76 -14.67
C CYS A 535 -9.27 -5.43 -15.07
N VAL A 536 -8.96 -5.23 -16.36
CA VAL A 536 -8.42 -3.96 -16.88
C VAL A 536 -9.35 -2.75 -16.73
N ASN A 537 -10.65 -2.94 -16.47
CA ASN A 537 -11.60 -1.85 -16.25
C ASN A 537 -11.25 -1.07 -14.97
N CYS A 538 -10.86 -1.79 -13.91
CA CYS A 538 -10.37 -1.22 -12.66
C CYS A 538 -8.83 -1.11 -12.63
N HIS A 539 -8.13 -2.02 -13.32
CA HIS A 539 -6.66 -2.16 -13.33
C HIS A 539 -6.03 -1.73 -14.66
N ILE A 540 -6.09 -0.42 -15.02
CA ILE A 540 -5.54 0.06 -16.30
C ILE A 540 -4.07 -0.38 -16.46
N PRO A 541 -3.73 -1.16 -17.50
CA PRO A 541 -2.45 -1.87 -17.56
C PRO A 541 -1.26 -0.96 -17.89
N VAL A 542 -1.48 0.14 -18.60
CA VAL A 542 -0.42 1.07 -19.02
C VAL A 542 -0.91 2.51 -18.93
N GLN A 543 -0.09 3.37 -18.36
CA GLN A 543 -0.27 4.81 -18.32
C GLN A 543 0.82 5.50 -19.13
N ARG A 544 0.52 6.71 -19.61
CA ARG A 544 1.52 7.61 -20.18
C ARG A 544 1.95 8.65 -19.18
N THR A 545 3.19 9.11 -19.28
CA THR A 545 3.70 10.24 -18.49
C THR A 545 3.90 11.48 -19.35
N GLY A 546 3.68 12.65 -18.75
CA GLY A 546 4.03 13.96 -19.30
C GLY A 546 5.47 14.34 -18.99
N GLN A 547 5.74 15.65 -18.88
CA GLN A 547 7.01 16.12 -18.32
C GLN A 547 7.03 15.86 -16.81
N SER A 548 8.07 15.20 -16.31
CA SER A 548 8.20 14.91 -14.90
C SER A 548 8.32 16.21 -14.08
N PRO A 549 7.60 16.31 -12.95
CA PRO A 549 7.75 17.42 -11.99
C PRO A 549 9.14 17.54 -11.36
N ALA A 550 10.00 16.53 -11.51
CA ALA A 550 11.41 16.60 -11.14
C ALA A 550 12.21 17.63 -11.97
N ALA A 551 11.62 18.15 -13.07
CA ALA A 551 12.25 19.16 -13.89
C ALA A 551 12.56 20.44 -13.08
N GLY A 552 13.84 20.84 -13.11
CA GLY A 552 14.33 22.01 -12.39
C GLY A 552 14.36 21.84 -10.86
N ASP A 553 14.31 20.61 -10.34
CA ASP A 553 14.49 20.34 -8.92
C ASP A 553 15.97 20.51 -8.53
N PRO A 554 16.33 21.54 -7.74
CA PRO A 554 17.72 21.82 -7.39
C PRO A 554 18.35 20.70 -6.54
N SER A 555 17.55 19.91 -5.84
CA SER A 555 18.05 18.80 -5.00
C SER A 555 18.64 17.64 -5.81
N LEU A 556 18.34 17.54 -7.11
CA LEU A 556 18.92 16.54 -8.01
C LEU A 556 20.30 16.92 -8.58
N GLY A 557 20.71 18.19 -8.43
CA GLY A 557 21.99 18.68 -8.94
C GLY A 557 22.07 18.80 -10.47
N PRO A 558 23.27 19.04 -11.02
CA PRO A 558 23.47 19.39 -12.43
C PRO A 558 23.09 18.27 -13.41
N ASP A 559 23.24 17.01 -12.98
CA ASP A 559 22.90 15.83 -13.80
C ASP A 559 21.46 15.33 -13.56
N GLY A 560 20.64 16.08 -12.82
CA GLY A 560 19.27 15.74 -12.48
C GLY A 560 18.37 15.49 -13.70
N GLN A 561 18.73 16.03 -14.86
CA GLN A 561 18.04 15.81 -16.12
C GLN A 561 17.95 14.32 -16.49
N ALA A 562 18.90 13.48 -16.10
CA ALA A 562 18.85 12.05 -16.37
C ALA A 562 17.65 11.37 -15.69
N LEU A 563 17.33 11.75 -14.44
CA LEU A 563 16.12 11.25 -13.76
C LEU A 563 14.85 11.82 -14.39
N VAL A 564 14.85 13.10 -14.77
CA VAL A 564 13.74 13.72 -15.50
C VAL A 564 13.46 12.96 -16.79
N ASP A 565 14.49 12.60 -17.54
CA ASP A 565 14.39 11.83 -18.78
C ASP A 565 13.92 10.39 -18.52
N ALA A 566 14.33 9.77 -17.41
CA ALA A 566 13.87 8.46 -16.97
C ALA A 566 12.34 8.44 -16.73
N LEU A 567 11.79 9.52 -16.21
CA LEU A 567 10.37 9.63 -15.81
C LEU A 567 9.46 10.24 -16.88
N SER A 568 9.99 11.16 -17.71
CA SER A 568 9.18 11.93 -18.65
C SER A 568 8.90 11.19 -19.95
N TYR A 569 7.70 11.39 -20.49
CA TYR A 569 7.30 10.89 -21.81
C TYR A 569 7.48 9.37 -21.95
N ARG A 570 7.00 8.63 -20.95
CA ARG A 570 7.09 7.18 -20.86
C ARG A 570 5.75 6.50 -21.06
N TRP A 571 5.78 5.32 -21.66
CA TRP A 571 4.79 4.29 -21.43
C TRP A 571 5.21 3.47 -20.21
N ALA A 572 4.41 3.51 -19.14
CA ALA A 572 4.69 2.82 -17.90
C ALA A 572 3.60 1.78 -17.62
N PRO A 573 3.96 0.51 -17.34
CA PRO A 573 2.98 -0.44 -16.81
C PRO A 573 2.66 0.05 -15.41
N LEU A 574 1.51 0.68 -15.18
CA LEU A 574 1.07 1.14 -13.87
C LEU A 574 -0.30 0.51 -13.65
N PHE A 575 -0.29 -0.81 -13.47
CA PHE A 575 -1.49 -1.60 -13.26
C PHE A 575 -2.20 -1.10 -11.99
N SER A 576 -3.39 -0.53 -12.11
CA SER A 576 -4.04 0.21 -11.02
C SER A 576 -4.31 -0.62 -9.72
N ASP A 577 -4.52 0.02 -8.53
CA ASP A 577 -4.59 -0.51 -7.11
C ASP A 577 -4.31 0.59 -6.03
N ILE A 578 -4.17 1.91 -6.32
CA ILE A 578 -3.57 2.84 -5.31
C ILE A 578 -4.66 3.49 -4.48
N ILE A 579 -5.93 3.25 -4.81
CA ILE A 579 -7.03 3.88 -4.09
C ILE A 579 -7.98 2.81 -3.58
N ILE A 580 -8.39 3.03 -2.34
CA ILE A 580 -9.21 2.12 -1.58
C ILE A 580 -10.60 2.13 -2.21
N HIS A 581 -11.07 0.98 -2.71
CA HIS A 581 -12.44 0.91 -3.19
C HIS A 581 -13.36 0.83 -1.98
N ARG A 582 -14.63 1.18 -2.22
CA ARG A 582 -15.70 0.76 -1.33
C ARG A 582 -15.88 -0.75 -1.53
N GLY A 583 -15.08 -1.52 -0.81
CA GLY A 583 -15.19 -2.97 -0.79
C GLY A 583 -16.56 -3.42 -0.27
N PRO A 584 -16.84 -4.72 -0.36
CA PRO A 584 -18.11 -5.27 0.10
C PRO A 584 -18.35 -4.95 1.58
N THR A 585 -19.61 -4.72 1.93
CA THR A 585 -20.03 -4.34 3.28
C THR A 585 -20.89 -5.43 3.93
N ILE A 586 -20.57 -5.78 5.17
CA ILE A 586 -21.33 -6.67 6.05
C ILE A 586 -21.83 -5.83 7.24
N ASP A 587 -23.09 -5.43 7.23
CA ASP A 587 -23.62 -4.45 8.21
C ASP A 587 -23.31 -4.77 9.67
N ALA A 588 -23.41 -6.05 10.06
CA ALA A 588 -23.08 -6.50 11.41
C ALA A 588 -21.67 -6.09 11.86
N GLU A 589 -20.66 -6.29 11.01
CA GLU A 589 -19.27 -5.92 11.31
C GLU A 589 -19.05 -4.39 11.17
N ARG A 590 -19.78 -3.71 10.28
CA ARG A 590 -19.63 -2.27 10.01
C ARG A 590 -20.20 -1.39 11.11
N PHE A 591 -21.32 -1.80 11.69
CA PHE A 591 -22.03 -1.07 12.72
C PHE A 591 -21.64 -1.53 14.14
N ALA A 592 -20.65 -2.42 14.24
CA ALA A 592 -20.21 -2.89 15.53
C ALA A 592 -19.60 -1.73 16.37
N PRO A 593 -19.88 -1.66 17.68
CA PRO A 593 -19.31 -0.68 18.60
C PRO A 593 -17.78 -0.77 18.71
N THR A 594 -17.24 -1.92 18.35
CA THR A 594 -15.81 -2.23 18.32
C THR A 594 -15.52 -3.18 17.17
N PRO A 595 -14.30 -3.15 16.61
CA PRO A 595 -13.88 -4.07 15.55
C PRO A 595 -14.11 -5.54 15.92
N ARG A 596 -14.31 -6.37 14.89
CA ARG A 596 -14.37 -7.83 15.03
C ARG A 596 -12.99 -8.39 15.38
N ASP A 597 -12.91 -9.18 16.45
CA ASP A 597 -11.70 -9.94 16.78
C ASP A 597 -11.43 -11.07 15.76
N PRO A 598 -10.21 -11.60 15.69
CA PRO A 598 -9.88 -12.73 14.81
C PRO A 598 -10.75 -13.96 15.05
N ILE A 599 -11.28 -14.54 13.97
CA ILE A 599 -12.07 -15.78 14.01
C ILE A 599 -11.22 -16.94 13.52
N LEU A 600 -11.22 -18.04 14.28
CA LEU A 600 -10.60 -19.29 13.85
C LEU A 600 -11.62 -20.17 13.13
N VAL A 601 -11.25 -20.65 11.95
CA VAL A 601 -12.08 -21.57 11.15
C VAL A 601 -11.23 -22.75 10.68
N SER A 602 -11.75 -23.96 10.88
CA SER A 602 -11.13 -25.19 10.39
C SER A 602 -11.39 -25.33 8.89
N ARG A 603 -10.34 -25.36 8.07
CA ARG A 603 -10.41 -25.41 6.60
C ARG A 603 -9.59 -26.55 6.04
N ALA A 604 -10.17 -27.34 5.15
CA ALA A 604 -9.44 -28.32 4.36
C ALA A 604 -8.56 -27.61 3.32
N GLU A 605 -7.30 -28.01 3.24
CA GLU A 605 -6.42 -27.62 2.15
C GLU A 605 -6.87 -28.35 0.88
N VAL A 606 -7.55 -27.64 -0.02
CA VAL A 606 -7.78 -28.13 -1.37
C VAL A 606 -6.42 -28.15 -2.06
N VAL A 607 -5.97 -29.35 -2.44
CA VAL A 607 -4.69 -29.53 -3.12
C VAL A 607 -4.75 -28.77 -4.46
N ARG A 608 -4.11 -27.59 -4.50
CA ARG A 608 -3.77 -26.71 -5.63
C ARG A 608 -4.93 -26.11 -6.47
N PRO A 609 -4.83 -24.81 -6.82
CA PRO A 609 -5.60 -24.28 -7.94
C PRO A 609 -5.27 -25.08 -9.23
N GLY A 610 -6.29 -25.48 -9.98
CA GLY A 610 -6.16 -26.37 -11.15
C GLY A 610 -6.45 -27.86 -10.89
N GLN A 611 -6.74 -28.26 -9.64
CA GLN A 611 -7.26 -29.60 -9.30
C GLN A 611 -8.62 -29.58 -8.59
N ALA A 612 -9.28 -28.43 -8.48
CA ALA A 612 -10.70 -28.40 -8.15
C ALA A 612 -11.44 -29.18 -9.24
N GLY A 613 -12.17 -30.23 -8.87
CA GLY A 613 -12.93 -31.08 -9.79
C GLY A 613 -12.54 -32.56 -9.82
N GLN A 614 -11.33 -32.94 -9.40
CA GLN A 614 -11.07 -34.35 -9.09
C GLN A 614 -11.59 -34.62 -7.69
N GLY A 615 -12.78 -35.23 -7.61
CA GLY A 615 -13.42 -35.60 -6.37
C GLY A 615 -12.44 -36.27 -5.41
N ALA A 616 -11.96 -35.51 -4.43
CA ALA A 616 -11.32 -36.06 -3.27
C ALA A 616 -12.41 -36.66 -2.38
N GLY A 617 -12.93 -37.82 -2.79
CA GLY A 617 -13.38 -38.85 -1.86
C GLY A 617 -12.20 -39.45 -1.06
N GLY A 618 -11.10 -38.70 -0.91
CA GLY A 618 -9.93 -39.07 -0.12
C GLY A 618 -10.02 -38.35 1.21
N SER A 619 -10.19 -39.12 2.27
CA SER A 619 -10.14 -38.76 3.69
C SER A 619 -8.81 -38.15 4.17
N ASN A 620 -7.97 -37.61 3.27
CA ASN A 620 -6.57 -37.24 3.53
C ASN A 620 -6.24 -35.77 3.20
N ALA A 621 -7.23 -34.90 2.94
CA ALA A 621 -6.95 -33.47 2.82
C ALA A 621 -6.49 -32.93 4.17
N ALA A 622 -5.30 -32.32 4.22
CA ALA A 622 -4.80 -31.71 5.44
C ALA A 622 -5.76 -30.61 5.88
N THR A 623 -6.14 -30.61 7.15
CA THR A 623 -7.00 -29.55 7.71
C THR A 623 -6.15 -28.58 8.50
N PHE A 624 -6.36 -27.29 8.28
CA PHE A 624 -5.71 -26.21 9.01
C PHE A 624 -6.74 -25.42 9.81
N THR A 625 -6.39 -25.05 11.04
CA THR A 625 -7.07 -23.96 11.72
C THR A 625 -6.54 -22.66 11.11
N THR A 626 -7.44 -21.83 10.59
CA THR A 626 -7.07 -20.62 9.84
C THR A 626 -7.67 -19.38 10.47
N TYR A 627 -6.95 -18.26 10.38
CA TYR A 627 -7.50 -16.94 10.69
C TYR A 627 -8.38 -16.46 9.53
N ASP A 628 -9.66 -16.27 9.80
CA ASP A 628 -10.63 -15.82 8.80
C ASP A 628 -10.36 -14.40 8.32
N LEU A 629 -10.23 -14.25 7.00
CA LEU A 629 -10.10 -12.96 6.34
C LEU A 629 -11.47 -12.27 6.27
N THR A 630 -11.63 -11.21 7.07
CA THR A 630 -12.82 -10.34 7.01
C THR A 630 -12.81 -9.44 5.78
N ARG A 631 -14.02 -9.11 5.33
CA ARG A 631 -14.35 -8.36 4.13
C ARG A 631 -14.65 -6.88 4.40
N ASN A 632 -15.02 -6.56 5.64
CA ASN A 632 -15.31 -5.18 6.09
C ASN A 632 -14.09 -4.35 6.47
N LEU A 633 -12.93 -4.94 6.25
CA LEU A 633 -11.64 -4.31 6.45
C LEU A 633 -11.21 -3.51 5.20
N SER A 634 -12.06 -3.42 4.17
CA SER A 634 -11.93 -2.38 3.13
C SER A 634 -12.24 -0.99 3.73
N SER A 635 -11.52 0.06 3.32
CA SER A 635 -11.52 1.38 4.00
C SER A 635 -12.76 2.23 3.74
N ASP A 636 -13.92 1.75 4.16
CA ASP A 636 -15.22 2.39 3.96
C ASP A 636 -15.44 3.65 4.83
N SER A 637 -14.50 3.93 5.75
CA SER A 637 -14.56 4.96 6.79
C SER A 637 -13.45 5.99 6.68
N PHE A 638 -12.57 5.89 5.69
CA PHE A 638 -11.56 6.91 5.42
C PHE A 638 -12.19 8.07 4.63
N THR A 639 -11.85 9.32 4.96
CA THR A 639 -12.62 10.49 4.50
C THR A 639 -12.34 10.89 3.05
N ASN A 640 -13.41 11.14 2.29
CA ASN A 640 -13.42 11.77 0.96
C ASN A 640 -13.16 13.29 0.92
N GLN A 641 -12.74 13.95 2.00
CA GLN A 641 -12.08 15.25 1.86
C GLN A 641 -10.64 15.03 1.38
N GLN A 642 -10.11 13.82 1.60
CA GLN A 642 -8.71 13.52 1.45
C GLN A 642 -8.43 12.03 1.13
N GLY A 643 -8.65 11.63 -0.12
CA GLY A 643 -7.92 10.48 -0.68
C GLY A 643 -8.74 9.20 -0.90
N THR A 644 -10.00 9.15 -0.48
CA THR A 644 -10.90 8.06 -0.89
C THR A 644 -11.55 8.32 -2.24
N ALA A 645 -11.70 7.26 -3.02
CA ALA A 645 -12.63 7.21 -4.13
C ALA A 645 -13.83 6.37 -3.64
N LYS A 646 -15.06 6.68 -4.08
CA LYS A 646 -16.15 5.71 -3.96
C LYS A 646 -15.76 4.46 -4.77
N GLY A 647 -16.38 3.31 -4.44
CA GLY A 647 -16.13 2.05 -5.14
C GLY A 647 -16.04 2.28 -6.63
N ASP A 648 -17.09 2.82 -7.22
CA ASP A 648 -17.24 3.12 -8.64
C ASP A 648 -16.26 4.14 -9.26
N GLN A 649 -15.13 4.52 -8.63
CA GLN A 649 -14.28 5.65 -9.05
C GLN A 649 -12.82 5.28 -9.37
N PHE A 650 -12.46 5.39 -10.65
CA PHE A 650 -11.12 5.10 -11.18
C PHE A 650 -9.98 5.88 -10.51
N ARG A 651 -8.97 5.19 -9.95
CA ARG A 651 -7.64 5.77 -9.61
C ARG A 651 -6.50 4.72 -9.48
N THR A 652 -5.25 5.10 -9.81
CA THR A 652 -4.16 4.21 -10.32
C THR A 652 -3.04 3.78 -9.34
N ALA A 653 -2.89 2.48 -8.98
CA ALA A 653 -1.61 1.90 -8.44
C ALA A 653 -0.68 1.35 -9.50
N PRO A 654 0.47 0.84 -9.05
CA PRO A 654 1.12 -0.33 -9.62
C PRO A 654 0.73 -1.70 -8.98
N LEU A 655 0.21 -2.66 -9.77
CA LEU A 655 0.38 -4.13 -9.63
C LEU A 655 1.75 -4.57 -10.16
N VAL A 656 2.62 -3.59 -10.44
CA VAL A 656 3.94 -3.79 -11.02
C VAL A 656 4.84 -4.43 -9.98
N GLY A 657 5.51 -5.51 -10.36
CA GLY A 657 6.37 -6.25 -9.45
C GLY A 657 5.63 -6.94 -8.32
N ILE A 658 4.31 -7.18 -8.43
CA ILE A 658 3.53 -7.84 -7.38
C ILE A 658 4.07 -9.24 -7.08
N GLY A 659 4.49 -9.99 -8.11
CA GLY A 659 5.12 -11.29 -7.95
C GLY A 659 6.51 -11.27 -7.29
N ARG A 660 7.11 -10.09 -7.06
CA ARG A 660 8.39 -9.92 -6.35
C ARG A 660 8.19 -9.28 -4.98
N SER A 661 7.36 -8.24 -4.91
CA SER A 661 7.25 -7.38 -3.73
C SER A 661 6.62 -8.05 -2.51
N GLY A 662 5.84 -9.12 -2.69
CA GLY A 662 5.18 -9.82 -1.58
C GLY A 662 3.77 -10.25 -1.98
N PRO A 663 3.09 -11.08 -1.16
CA PRO A 663 1.65 -11.33 -1.36
C PRO A 663 0.92 -9.99 -1.52
N PRO A 664 -0.09 -9.93 -2.39
CA PRO A 664 -0.81 -8.70 -2.62
C PRO A 664 -1.54 -8.30 -1.34
N PHE A 665 -1.07 -7.24 -0.71
CA PHE A 665 -1.96 -6.41 0.09
C PHE A 665 -2.78 -5.61 -0.90
N LEU A 666 -3.84 -6.22 -1.41
CA LEU A 666 -4.79 -5.46 -2.20
C LEU A 666 -5.41 -4.41 -1.28
N HIS A 667 -5.55 -3.21 -1.83
CA HIS A 667 -6.24 -2.05 -1.29
C HIS A 667 -7.56 -2.35 -0.53
N ASP A 668 -8.24 -3.47 -0.81
CA ASP A 668 -9.52 -3.85 -0.20
C ASP A 668 -9.48 -5.04 0.78
N ALA A 669 -8.37 -5.81 0.86
CA ALA A 669 -8.34 -7.02 1.66
C ALA A 669 -6.95 -7.48 2.14
N ARG A 670 -6.87 -7.83 3.41
CA ARG A 670 -5.61 -8.09 4.15
C ARG A 670 -5.18 -9.54 4.04
N VAL A 671 -4.76 -9.96 2.85
CA VAL A 671 -4.21 -11.30 2.67
C VAL A 671 -2.77 -11.34 3.17
N PHE A 672 -2.54 -12.07 4.24
CA PHE A 672 -1.20 -12.31 4.75
C PHE A 672 -0.64 -13.66 4.34
N LEU A 673 0.68 -13.68 4.12
CA LEU A 673 1.47 -14.88 3.84
C LEU A 673 2.84 -14.70 4.48
N SER A 674 3.10 -15.45 5.56
CA SER A 674 4.34 -15.37 6.33
C SER A 674 4.83 -16.77 6.69
N THR A 675 6.15 -16.97 6.67
CA THR A 675 6.78 -18.21 7.15
C THR A 675 6.45 -18.52 8.61
N LEU A 676 6.06 -17.51 9.40
CA LEU A 676 5.77 -17.65 10.83
C LEU A 676 4.41 -18.28 11.14
N ASN A 677 3.47 -18.27 10.18
CA ASN A 677 2.15 -18.87 10.41
C ASN A 677 1.64 -19.76 9.27
N ARG A 678 2.32 -19.77 8.12
CA ARG A 678 1.98 -20.59 6.95
C ARG A 678 1.66 -22.05 7.30
N ASP A 679 2.41 -22.63 8.23
CA ASP A 679 2.34 -24.05 8.56
C ASP A 679 1.64 -24.33 9.90
N THR A 680 1.19 -23.30 10.62
CA THR A 680 0.51 -23.42 11.91
C THR A 680 -0.92 -22.91 11.82
N THR A 681 -1.09 -21.58 11.73
CA THR A 681 -2.39 -20.90 11.64
C THR A 681 -2.39 -19.90 10.49
N PRO A 682 -2.44 -20.37 9.22
CA PRO A 682 -2.40 -19.49 8.06
C PRO A 682 -3.68 -18.65 7.92
N ALA A 683 -3.67 -17.65 7.03
CA ALA A 683 -4.89 -16.96 6.63
C ALA A 683 -5.83 -17.92 5.89
N GLY A 684 -7.14 -17.68 5.98
CA GLY A 684 -8.12 -18.48 5.25
C GLY A 684 -9.37 -17.70 4.84
N THR A 685 -9.96 -18.13 3.73
CA THR A 685 -11.24 -17.64 3.20
C THR A 685 -11.88 -18.74 2.34
N VAL A 686 -12.76 -18.37 1.40
CA VAL A 686 -13.35 -19.25 0.40
C VAL A 686 -13.18 -18.70 -1.02
N THR A 687 -13.20 -19.57 -2.01
CA THR A 687 -13.12 -19.23 -3.44
C THR A 687 -14.19 -19.97 -4.26
N THR A 688 -14.63 -19.39 -5.36
CA THR A 688 -15.65 -19.92 -6.27
C THR A 688 -15.11 -19.96 -7.70
N ASN A 689 -15.45 -21.02 -8.43
CA ASN A 689 -15.19 -21.15 -9.86
C ASN A 689 -16.37 -21.85 -10.55
N SER A 690 -16.23 -22.16 -11.84
CA SER A 690 -17.32 -22.77 -12.62
C SER A 690 -17.79 -24.14 -12.09
N GLU A 691 -16.96 -24.82 -11.31
CA GLU A 691 -17.16 -26.20 -10.87
C GLU A 691 -17.60 -26.29 -9.41
N VAL A 692 -17.17 -25.37 -8.54
CA VAL A 692 -17.45 -25.39 -7.10
C VAL A 692 -17.74 -23.99 -6.55
N THR A 693 -18.73 -23.91 -5.67
CA THR A 693 -19.12 -22.70 -4.95
C THR A 693 -18.53 -22.72 -3.55
N ASN A 694 -17.87 -21.62 -3.15
CA ASN A 694 -17.27 -21.42 -1.83
C ASN A 694 -16.39 -22.61 -1.35
N ALA A 695 -15.45 -23.06 -2.17
CA ALA A 695 -14.43 -24.02 -1.74
C ALA A 695 -13.50 -23.40 -0.68
N PRO A 696 -13.02 -24.17 0.31
CA PRO A 696 -12.09 -23.64 1.32
C PRO A 696 -10.77 -23.21 0.68
N LEU A 697 -10.28 -22.04 1.06
CA LEU A 697 -9.00 -21.49 0.60
C LEU A 697 -8.07 -21.23 1.79
N VAL A 698 -6.95 -21.93 1.82
CA VAL A 698 -5.89 -21.79 2.84
C VAL A 698 -4.69 -21.07 2.23
N VAL A 699 -4.30 -19.92 2.76
CA VAL A 699 -3.25 -19.07 2.19
C VAL A 699 -1.87 -19.54 2.66
N ARG A 700 -1.19 -20.31 1.81
CA ARG A 700 0.15 -20.87 2.13
C ARG A 700 1.23 -20.58 1.09
N ASN A 701 0.88 -20.01 -0.05
CA ASN A 701 1.80 -19.62 -1.12
C ASN A 701 1.26 -18.37 -1.83
N VAL A 702 2.03 -17.83 -2.77
CA VAL A 702 1.68 -16.59 -3.48
C VAL A 702 0.42 -16.76 -4.33
N ASP A 703 0.19 -17.94 -4.91
CA ASP A 703 -0.98 -18.20 -5.75
C ASP A 703 -2.26 -18.14 -4.94
N ASN A 704 -2.29 -18.82 -3.79
CA ASN A 704 -3.42 -18.77 -2.87
C ASN A 704 -3.62 -17.37 -2.30
N ALA A 705 -2.54 -16.60 -2.11
CA ALA A 705 -2.65 -15.22 -1.67
C ALA A 705 -3.27 -14.32 -2.74
N LEU A 706 -2.84 -14.44 -4.01
CA LEU A 706 -3.44 -13.73 -5.15
C LEU A 706 -4.89 -14.11 -5.35
N LEU A 707 -5.23 -15.41 -5.29
CA LEU A 707 -6.59 -15.89 -5.42
C LEU A 707 -7.50 -15.38 -4.30
N ALA A 708 -7.03 -15.44 -3.03
CA ALA A 708 -7.78 -14.91 -1.90
C ALA A 708 -8.03 -13.41 -2.08
N ALA A 709 -7.03 -12.68 -2.56
CA ALA A 709 -7.13 -11.26 -2.75
C ALA A 709 -8.12 -10.91 -3.88
N ILE A 710 -8.11 -11.66 -4.99
CA ILE A 710 -9.12 -11.55 -6.05
C ILE A 710 -10.53 -11.80 -5.48
N GLU A 711 -10.74 -12.87 -4.71
CA GLU A 711 -12.05 -13.21 -4.13
C GLU A 711 -12.60 -12.21 -3.11
N LEU A 712 -11.75 -11.37 -2.53
CA LEU A 712 -12.17 -10.40 -1.52
C LEU A 712 -12.72 -9.10 -2.13
N HIS A 713 -12.64 -8.91 -3.45
CA HIS A 713 -13.26 -7.76 -4.15
C HIS A 713 -14.80 -7.80 -4.20
N ASP A 714 -15.42 -8.94 -3.87
CA ASP A 714 -16.88 -9.08 -3.80
C ASP A 714 -17.28 -9.99 -2.63
N LEU A 715 -18.50 -9.88 -2.11
CA LEU A 715 -19.03 -10.84 -1.13
C LEU A 715 -18.93 -12.27 -1.67
N PRO A 716 -18.83 -13.30 -0.80
CA PRO A 716 -18.87 -14.69 -1.25
C PRO A 716 -20.12 -14.97 -2.09
N ALA A 717 -20.02 -15.98 -2.95
CA ALA A 717 -21.16 -16.44 -3.70
C ALA A 717 -22.24 -16.97 -2.73
N PRO A 718 -23.53 -16.78 -3.01
CA PRO A 718 -24.58 -17.50 -2.30
C PRO A 718 -24.37 -19.00 -2.48
N ASP A 719 -24.54 -19.78 -1.42
CA ASP A 719 -24.48 -21.23 -1.54
C ASP A 719 -25.57 -21.74 -2.50
N ASP A 720 -25.18 -22.68 -3.35
CA ASP A 720 -26.01 -23.36 -4.32
C ASP A 720 -25.77 -24.88 -4.30
N SER A 721 -26.23 -25.58 -5.34
CA SER A 721 -26.04 -27.03 -5.50
C SER A 721 -24.58 -27.46 -5.69
N LYS A 722 -23.66 -26.53 -6.01
CA LYS A 722 -22.22 -26.77 -6.16
C LYS A 722 -21.43 -26.38 -4.92
N THR A 723 -22.09 -26.00 -3.84
CA THR A 723 -21.43 -25.60 -2.59
C THR A 723 -20.52 -26.71 -2.06
N SER A 724 -19.28 -26.34 -1.76
CA SER A 724 -18.30 -27.29 -1.21
C SER A 724 -18.78 -27.87 0.12
N THR A 725 -18.68 -29.19 0.25
CA THR A 725 -18.93 -29.92 1.50
C THR A 725 -17.65 -30.20 2.29
N LEU A 726 -16.49 -29.74 1.80
CA LEU A 726 -15.23 -29.89 2.51
C LEU A 726 -15.23 -29.03 3.78
N PRO A 727 -14.51 -29.44 4.84
CA PRO A 727 -14.37 -28.63 6.05
C PRO A 727 -13.97 -27.18 5.73
N GLY A 728 -14.76 -26.23 6.23
CA GLY A 728 -14.54 -24.80 6.03
C GLY A 728 -14.89 -24.25 4.64
N GLY A 729 -15.54 -25.05 3.79
CA GLY A 729 -16.26 -24.59 2.60
C GLY A 729 -17.68 -24.09 2.91
N GLY A 730 -18.36 -23.56 1.90
CA GLY A 730 -19.66 -22.91 2.02
C GLY A 730 -19.56 -21.45 2.50
N CYS A 731 -20.72 -20.80 2.69
CA CYS A 731 -20.76 -19.43 3.19
C CYS A 731 -19.99 -19.31 4.52
N PRO A 732 -19.03 -18.39 4.66
CA PRO A 732 -18.16 -18.30 5.84
C PRO A 732 -18.87 -17.62 7.02
N VAL A 733 -19.92 -18.28 7.51
CA VAL A 733 -20.72 -17.82 8.65
C VAL A 733 -19.95 -18.07 9.96
N PRO A 734 -19.85 -17.06 10.85
CA PRO A 734 -19.27 -17.25 12.17
C PRO A 734 -20.01 -18.32 12.99
N PRO A 735 -19.31 -19.14 13.78
CA PRO A 735 -19.95 -20.12 14.66
C PRO A 735 -21.04 -19.48 15.54
N GLY A 736 -22.26 -20.03 15.50
CA GLY A 736 -23.40 -19.50 16.28
C GLY A 736 -23.97 -18.17 15.77
N GLY A 737 -23.51 -17.65 14.62
CA GLY A 737 -24.02 -16.42 14.02
C GLY A 737 -23.65 -15.13 14.74
N LYS A 738 -22.75 -15.20 15.74
CA LYS A 738 -22.31 -14.06 16.55
C LYS A 738 -20.83 -14.17 16.89
N VAL A 739 -20.17 -13.03 17.09
CA VAL A 739 -18.79 -12.95 17.59
C VAL A 739 -18.80 -12.10 18.84
N VAL A 740 -18.30 -12.65 19.95
CA VAL A 740 -18.16 -11.91 21.22
C VAL A 740 -16.67 -11.62 21.42
N ASN A 741 -16.31 -10.35 21.56
CA ASN A 741 -14.94 -9.96 21.84
C ASN A 741 -14.63 -10.00 23.34
N LYS A 742 -13.33 -9.97 23.73
CA LYS A 742 -12.95 -10.11 25.15
C LYS A 742 -13.40 -8.94 26.05
N ILE A 743 -13.70 -7.78 25.46
CA ILE A 743 -14.25 -6.62 26.16
C ILE A 743 -15.78 -6.66 26.26
N GLY A 744 -16.43 -7.75 25.84
CA GLY A 744 -17.85 -8.05 26.07
C GLY A 744 -18.81 -7.56 24.99
N ASN A 745 -18.32 -6.92 23.93
CA ASN A 745 -19.15 -6.50 22.81
C ASN A 745 -19.47 -7.66 21.87
N VAL A 746 -20.68 -7.63 21.32
CA VAL A 746 -21.20 -8.67 20.42
C VAL A 746 -21.38 -8.09 19.02
N VAL A 747 -20.79 -8.75 18.03
CA VAL A 747 -21.10 -8.58 16.61
C VAL A 747 -22.13 -9.65 16.25
N ASP A 748 -23.39 -9.25 16.11
CA ASP A 748 -24.52 -10.14 15.85
C ASP A 748 -24.94 -10.06 14.38
N TYR A 749 -24.90 -11.18 13.66
CA TYR A 749 -25.27 -11.26 12.25
C TYR A 749 -26.77 -11.53 12.06
N GLY A 750 -27.54 -11.51 13.16
CA GLY A 750 -28.98 -11.66 13.15
C GLY A 750 -29.45 -13.10 12.99
N PRO A 751 -30.77 -13.30 12.75
CA PRO A 751 -31.37 -14.63 12.67
C PRO A 751 -30.97 -15.41 11.40
N SER A 752 -30.51 -14.71 10.36
CA SER A 752 -30.05 -15.32 9.09
C SER A 752 -28.64 -14.83 8.71
N PRO A 753 -27.57 -15.21 9.43
CA PRO A 753 -26.21 -14.73 9.15
C PRO A 753 -25.74 -15.00 7.71
N LYS A 754 -26.19 -16.10 7.13
CA LYS A 754 -25.88 -16.47 5.74
C LYS A 754 -26.45 -15.47 4.73
N ASP A 755 -27.64 -14.93 4.99
CA ASP A 755 -28.26 -13.93 4.11
C ASP A 755 -27.58 -12.56 4.23
N VAL A 756 -26.83 -12.33 5.32
CA VAL A 756 -26.02 -11.12 5.51
C VAL A 756 -24.65 -11.25 4.85
N ILE A 757 -24.01 -12.41 4.97
CA ILE A 757 -22.63 -12.63 4.48
C ILE A 757 -22.61 -13.06 3.00
N CYS A 758 -23.53 -13.93 2.60
CA CYS A 758 -23.65 -14.47 1.24
C CYS A 758 -25.06 -14.24 0.67
N PRO A 759 -25.55 -13.00 0.64
CA PRO A 759 -26.89 -12.68 0.16
C PRO A 759 -27.11 -13.19 -1.25
N PRO A 760 -28.29 -13.76 -1.58
CA PRO A 760 -28.67 -14.08 -2.96
C PRO A 760 -28.42 -12.89 -3.88
N TYR A 761 -27.92 -13.14 -5.08
CA TYR A 761 -27.52 -12.06 -6.00
C TYR A 761 -28.66 -11.09 -6.35
N SER A 762 -29.90 -11.59 -6.43
CA SER A 762 -31.10 -10.79 -6.70
C SER A 762 -31.67 -10.05 -5.49
N SER A 763 -31.09 -10.22 -4.30
CA SER A 763 -31.60 -9.58 -3.08
C SER A 763 -31.26 -8.08 -3.03
N PRO A 764 -32.08 -7.26 -2.35
CA PRO A 764 -31.77 -5.85 -2.10
C PRO A 764 -30.42 -5.64 -1.38
N LEU A 765 -29.99 -6.60 -0.56
CA LEU A 765 -28.70 -6.54 0.12
C LEU A 765 -27.56 -6.66 -0.90
N SER A 766 -27.60 -7.65 -1.79
CA SER A 766 -26.60 -7.82 -2.85
C SER A 766 -26.48 -6.61 -3.77
N THR A 767 -27.57 -5.91 -4.07
CA THR A 767 -27.52 -4.72 -4.95
C THR A 767 -26.93 -3.48 -4.29
N THR A 768 -26.85 -3.44 -2.96
CA THR A 768 -26.39 -2.27 -2.19
C THR A 768 -25.08 -2.49 -1.44
N HIS A 769 -24.69 -3.75 -1.17
CA HIS A 769 -23.56 -4.09 -0.29
C HIS A 769 -22.41 -4.83 -0.99
N ARG A 770 -22.60 -5.29 -2.23
CA ARG A 770 -21.50 -5.85 -3.03
C ARG A 770 -20.62 -4.74 -3.60
N GLY A 771 -19.33 -5.03 -3.77
CA GLY A 771 -18.38 -4.08 -4.36
C GLY A 771 -18.72 -3.72 -5.82
N GLU A 772 -18.03 -2.75 -6.39
CA GLU A 772 -18.15 -2.42 -7.82
C GLU A 772 -17.62 -3.54 -8.72
N ALA A 773 -16.61 -4.28 -8.27
CA ALA A 773 -15.99 -5.38 -8.98
C ALA A 773 -16.90 -6.62 -9.09
N ARG A 774 -18.10 -6.63 -8.50
CA ARG A 774 -19.02 -7.78 -8.47
C ARG A 774 -19.32 -8.39 -9.86
N GLU A 775 -19.36 -7.58 -10.92
CA GLU A 775 -19.53 -8.06 -12.31
C GLU A 775 -18.27 -8.76 -12.82
N VAL A 776 -17.10 -8.14 -12.62
CA VAL A 776 -15.79 -8.73 -12.92
C VAL A 776 -15.60 -10.04 -12.14
N MET A 777 -15.99 -10.05 -10.87
CA MET A 777 -15.93 -11.22 -9.99
C MET A 777 -16.91 -12.31 -10.41
N ALA A 778 -18.10 -11.97 -10.89
CA ALA A 778 -19.01 -12.95 -11.47
C ALA A 778 -18.42 -13.64 -12.71
N ARG A 779 -17.73 -12.89 -13.58
CA ARG A 779 -17.00 -13.45 -14.73
C ARG A 779 -15.80 -14.28 -14.30
N PHE A 780 -15.04 -13.82 -13.30
CA PHE A 780 -13.92 -14.58 -12.74
C PHE A 780 -14.39 -15.92 -12.16
N ARG A 781 -15.52 -15.92 -11.44
CA ARG A 781 -16.14 -17.12 -10.86
C ARG A 781 -16.77 -18.04 -11.91
N SER A 782 -17.03 -17.57 -13.13
CA SER A 782 -17.50 -18.43 -14.23
C SER A 782 -16.37 -19.14 -14.98
N LEU A 783 -15.11 -18.82 -14.66
CA LEU A 783 -13.94 -19.48 -15.24
C LEU A 783 -13.71 -20.86 -14.64
N THR A 784 -13.05 -21.71 -15.43
CA THR A 784 -12.47 -22.98 -14.93
C THR A 784 -11.33 -22.70 -13.95
N PRO A 785 -11.00 -23.64 -13.05
CA PRO A 785 -9.86 -23.50 -12.15
C PRO A 785 -8.53 -23.20 -12.87
N ASN A 786 -8.33 -23.77 -14.06
CA ASN A 786 -7.12 -23.53 -14.87
C ASN A 786 -7.06 -22.11 -15.45
N ASP A 787 -8.21 -21.56 -15.87
CA ASP A 787 -8.28 -20.20 -16.38
C ASP A 787 -8.10 -19.16 -15.25
N GLN A 788 -8.62 -19.43 -14.05
CA GLN A 788 -8.32 -18.62 -12.87
C GLN A 788 -6.82 -18.65 -12.54
N GLN A 789 -6.20 -19.84 -12.55
CA GLN A 789 -4.74 -19.94 -12.35
C GLN A 789 -3.95 -19.25 -13.45
N ALA A 790 -4.41 -19.22 -14.70
CA ALA A 790 -3.75 -18.48 -15.77
C ALA A 790 -3.67 -16.98 -15.46
N ILE A 791 -4.73 -16.38 -14.91
CA ILE A 791 -4.73 -14.98 -14.44
C ILE A 791 -3.69 -14.79 -13.33
N VAL A 792 -3.65 -15.70 -12.35
CA VAL A 792 -2.64 -15.67 -11.27
C VAL A 792 -1.22 -15.77 -11.83
N ASP A 793 -0.95 -16.68 -12.77
CA ASP A 793 0.34 -16.83 -13.44
C ASP A 793 0.75 -15.53 -14.17
N PHE A 794 -0.19 -14.83 -14.80
CA PHE A 794 0.05 -13.52 -15.42
C PHE A 794 0.43 -12.46 -14.39
N LEU A 795 -0.33 -12.34 -13.29
CA LEU A 795 -0.04 -11.39 -12.22
C LEU A 795 1.35 -11.63 -11.59
N ARG A 796 1.79 -12.90 -11.47
CA ARG A 796 3.14 -13.22 -10.99
C ARG A 796 4.26 -12.76 -11.92
N GLU A 797 3.98 -12.52 -13.19
CA GLU A 797 4.96 -12.10 -14.19
C GLU A 797 5.00 -10.57 -14.39
N LEU A 798 4.04 -9.84 -13.82
CA LEU A 798 4.12 -8.39 -13.64
C LEU A 798 5.19 -8.03 -12.59
#